data_AF-A0A142Y540-F1
#
_entry.id   AF-A0A142Y540-F1
#
_cell.length_a   1.000
_cell.length_b   1.000
_cell.length_c   1.000
_cell.angle_alpha   90.00
_cell.angle_beta   90.00
_cell.angle_gamma   90.00
#
_symmetry.space_group_name_H-M   'P 1'
#
loop_
_entity.id
_entity.type
_entity.pdbx_description
1 polymer ?
#
loop_
_entity_poly.entity_id
_entity_poly.type
_entity_poly.pdbx_seq_one_letter_code
_entity_poly.pdbx_strand_id
1 'polypeptide(L)'
;MTASRVVIAIAWELFFMPRIRCFVLCLHLIAIVCATGVGSGIWHRSALAVVYQDGTLAGLKAEVSKARAAMDAKKLEEALEATASSAKRITALAPMASPRDRGELQRLYQQIAGLQELLAIEGADLEPLPDWKELIAKKPDDSNGTPMSKAEGGDAVVFERDIAPWMVDQCGRCHIQKFSGGFSMATLEALRKGAKGGVVLFPGDVVASRIVETIETGDMPRGGGKVAPENLAKLKKWIEQGAKTEGISPQAPLASIVRSSSANRPNGPDMAAGPDKPLQTAAPTGKETVSFARDVAPILTSNCNGCHYAGMRPMGGLAFNNFNQLLRGGDSGAIVTPGKGADSLLVKKLRGMAGQRMPAGGRPALSEDNIRLVTTWIDEGASFDGENKEARLDSVISQAWASKAKHEELMERRVSRAREKWQIVAPKSEPDEEKDDRFHVIGNIGADGAKRLLGAMKNAEKEVKRLFGVRNKESLVKGGVTVFALKQRYDYSEFGTMLENRSLPAEWSGHWRSDVLDAYITIVYDSSEPKILESSLAQQLASLWIGSQEGTPKWFADGAGRQALAQISGVQDARVKAWMNRLPESMKQMENLKRFLDGGLNDEDSATIGFGIVRFMNDGNRKRQYDALVRALAAGTPFDQAMLKNIGPLEGFLQQVLGRK
;
A
#
# COMPACT_ATOMS: atom_id res chain seq x y z
N MET A 1 -18.90 -52.71 -39.04
CA MET A 1 -17.42 -52.61 -39.11
C MET A 1 -17.08 -51.58 -40.16
N THR A 2 -17.06 -50.31 -39.78
CA THR A 2 -16.86 -49.18 -40.68
C THR A 2 -16.29 -48.02 -39.88
N ALA A 3 -15.43 -47.23 -40.53
CA ALA A 3 -14.83 -45.98 -40.04
C ALA A 3 -13.66 -46.11 -39.05
N SER A 4 -12.51 -46.55 -39.56
CA SER A 4 -11.20 -46.16 -39.01
C SER A 4 -10.20 -46.08 -40.15
N ARG A 5 -10.27 -45.00 -40.94
CA ARG A 5 -9.19 -44.61 -41.88
C ARG A 5 -9.24 -43.18 -42.45
N VAL A 6 -10.01 -42.26 -41.87
CA VAL A 6 -10.08 -40.86 -42.36
C VAL A 6 -9.58 -39.81 -41.35
N VAL A 7 -9.21 -40.20 -40.11
CA VAL A 7 -8.85 -39.22 -39.06
C VAL A 7 -7.38 -38.77 -39.09
N ILE A 8 -6.52 -39.32 -39.96
CA ILE A 8 -5.07 -39.03 -39.93
C ILE A 8 -4.61 -37.98 -40.96
N ALA A 9 -5.47 -37.48 -41.85
CA ALA A 9 -5.05 -36.53 -42.89
C ALA A 9 -5.34 -35.04 -42.60
N ILE A 10 -5.98 -34.67 -41.49
CA ILE A 10 -6.41 -33.27 -41.23
C ILE A 10 -5.60 -32.62 -40.07
N ALA A 11 -4.75 -33.37 -39.38
CA ALA A 11 -4.02 -32.86 -38.21
C ALA A 11 -2.72 -32.08 -38.54
N TRP A 12 -2.39 -31.86 -39.82
CA TRP A 12 -1.09 -31.27 -40.21
C TRP A 12 -1.14 -29.88 -40.86
N GLU A 13 -2.32 -29.29 -41.11
CA GLU A 13 -2.42 -27.95 -41.74
C GLU A 13 -2.94 -26.82 -40.84
N LEU A 14 -3.24 -27.07 -39.56
CA LEU A 14 -3.75 -26.02 -38.65
C LEU A 14 -2.66 -25.25 -37.88
N PHE A 15 -1.38 -25.50 -38.15
CA PHE A 15 -0.28 -24.87 -37.41
C PHE A 15 0.36 -23.63 -38.08
N PHE A 16 -0.10 -23.22 -39.27
CA PHE A 16 0.42 -22.02 -39.94
C PHE A 16 -0.72 -21.14 -40.52
N MET A 17 -0.70 -19.85 -40.16
CA MET A 17 -1.36 -18.67 -40.78
C MET A 17 -2.66 -18.07 -40.15
N PRO A 18 -2.92 -16.73 -40.33
CA PRO A 18 -3.13 -15.80 -39.22
C PRO A 18 -4.58 -15.34 -38.90
N ARG A 19 -4.71 -14.71 -37.72
CA ARG A 19 -5.90 -14.13 -37.06
C ARG A 19 -6.65 -13.07 -37.88
N ILE A 20 -7.55 -13.43 -38.81
CA ILE A 20 -8.60 -12.48 -39.30
C ILE A 20 -10.00 -13.12 -39.44
N ARG A 21 -10.20 -14.43 -39.27
CA ARG A 21 -11.54 -15.06 -39.43
C ARG A 21 -12.02 -15.79 -38.18
N CYS A 22 -12.51 -15.04 -37.19
CA CYS A 22 -13.36 -15.57 -36.10
C CYS A 22 -14.72 -14.85 -35.99
N PHE A 23 -14.97 -13.81 -36.80
CA PHE A 23 -16.15 -12.96 -36.63
C PHE A 23 -17.40 -13.43 -37.38
N VAL A 24 -17.33 -14.47 -38.22
CA VAL A 24 -18.44 -14.87 -39.11
C VAL A 24 -19.22 -16.10 -38.61
N LEU A 25 -18.74 -16.83 -37.60
CA LEU A 25 -19.42 -18.05 -37.13
C LEU A 25 -20.43 -17.86 -35.99
N CYS A 26 -20.52 -16.67 -35.38
CA CYS A 26 -21.42 -16.42 -34.24
C CYS A 26 -22.81 -15.88 -34.65
N LEU A 27 -23.01 -15.52 -35.93
CA LEU A 27 -24.20 -14.82 -36.41
C LEU A 27 -25.29 -15.73 -37.02
N HIS A 28 -25.16 -17.06 -36.93
CA HIS A 28 -26.14 -18.01 -37.49
C HIS A 28 -26.88 -18.87 -36.45
N LEU A 29 -26.63 -18.68 -35.15
CA LEU A 29 -27.28 -19.45 -34.07
C LEU A 29 -28.41 -18.71 -33.33
N ILE A 30 -28.67 -17.43 -33.65
CA ILE A 30 -29.72 -16.63 -32.99
C ILE A 30 -31.03 -16.59 -33.82
N ALA A 31 -31.00 -17.02 -35.08
CA ALA A 31 -32.15 -16.89 -35.99
C ALA A 31 -33.22 -18.00 -35.90
N ILE A 32 -33.09 -19.00 -35.01
CA ILE A 32 -33.98 -20.18 -35.00
C ILE A 32 -35.02 -20.19 -33.86
N VAL A 33 -34.95 -19.29 -32.87
CA VAL A 33 -35.86 -19.35 -31.68
C VAL A 33 -37.03 -18.34 -31.73
N CYS A 34 -37.10 -17.45 -32.72
CA CYS A 34 -38.18 -16.43 -32.79
C CYS A 34 -39.47 -16.84 -33.53
N ALA A 35 -39.65 -18.12 -33.92
CA ALA A 35 -40.83 -18.56 -34.66
C ALA A 35 -41.66 -19.57 -33.86
N THR A 36 -42.45 -19.09 -32.88
CA THR A 36 -43.72 -19.68 -32.40
C THR A 36 -44.23 -18.88 -31.20
N GLY A 37 -44.98 -17.81 -31.46
CA GLY A 37 -45.66 -17.07 -30.41
C GLY A 37 -47.00 -17.70 -30.06
N VAL A 38 -47.20 -18.10 -28.80
CA VAL A 38 -48.50 -18.17 -28.10
C VAL A 38 -48.25 -18.03 -26.59
N GLY A 39 -48.97 -17.12 -25.92
CA GLY A 39 -49.36 -17.31 -24.51
C GLY A 39 -48.73 -16.44 -23.42
N SER A 40 -49.23 -15.21 -23.29
CA SER A 40 -49.66 -14.52 -22.04
C SER A 40 -48.95 -14.76 -20.69
N GLY A 41 -48.51 -13.65 -20.09
CA GLY A 41 -48.64 -13.42 -18.64
C GLY A 41 -47.35 -13.07 -17.89
N ILE A 42 -47.41 -11.96 -17.14
CA ILE A 42 -46.48 -11.53 -16.08
C ILE A 42 -45.31 -10.66 -16.57
N TRP A 43 -45.61 -9.38 -16.76
CA TRP A 43 -44.62 -8.30 -16.65
C TRP A 43 -44.40 -7.98 -15.17
N HIS A 44 -43.21 -8.26 -14.63
CA HIS A 44 -42.44 -7.29 -13.84
C HIS A 44 -41.12 -7.87 -13.32
N ARG A 45 -40.10 -7.00 -13.36
CA ARG A 45 -38.74 -7.09 -12.78
C ARG A 45 -37.72 -7.88 -13.59
N SER A 46 -36.89 -7.15 -14.33
CA SER A 46 -35.43 -7.11 -14.12
C SER A 46 -34.75 -6.28 -15.23
N ALA A 47 -34.49 -5.01 -14.96
CA ALA A 47 -33.38 -4.27 -15.57
C ALA A 47 -33.25 -2.94 -14.82
N LEU A 48 -32.19 -2.79 -14.02
CA LEU A 48 -31.51 -1.51 -13.75
C LEU A 48 -30.36 -1.76 -12.77
N ALA A 49 -29.15 -1.79 -13.32
CA ALA A 49 -27.92 -1.46 -12.60
C ALA A 49 -26.89 -0.99 -13.65
N VAL A 50 -27.01 0.27 -14.05
CA VAL A 50 -26.00 0.98 -14.84
C VAL A 50 -25.49 2.16 -14.01
N VAL A 51 -24.24 2.02 -13.56
CA VAL A 51 -23.19 3.01 -13.23
C VAL A 51 -23.60 4.49 -13.13
N TYR A 52 -23.41 5.11 -11.95
CA TYR A 52 -23.40 6.58 -11.74
C TYR A 52 -22.06 7.05 -11.11
N GLN A 53 -21.51 8.17 -11.61
CA GLN A 53 -20.19 8.76 -11.28
C GLN A 53 -20.27 9.96 -10.30
N ASP A 54 -19.14 10.24 -9.65
CA ASP A 54 -18.86 11.03 -8.44
C ASP A 54 -19.33 12.52 -8.32
N GLY A 55 -19.63 12.91 -7.07
CA GLY A 55 -20.08 14.22 -6.56
C GLY A 55 -19.09 15.41 -6.58
N THR A 56 -18.21 15.56 -7.57
CA THR A 56 -17.23 16.68 -7.66
C THR A 56 -17.64 17.77 -8.64
N LEU A 57 -16.98 18.95 -8.64
CA LEU A 57 -17.12 19.97 -9.71
C LEU A 57 -16.82 19.39 -11.10
N ALA A 58 -15.80 18.52 -11.19
CA ALA A 58 -15.49 17.76 -12.40
C ALA A 58 -16.62 16.79 -12.77
N GLY A 59 -17.25 16.17 -11.78
CA GLY A 59 -18.41 15.30 -11.97
C GLY A 59 -19.66 16.06 -12.42
N LEU A 60 -19.91 17.27 -11.89
CA LEU A 60 -21.01 18.12 -12.36
C LEU A 60 -20.77 18.57 -13.80
N LYS A 61 -19.54 18.94 -14.16
CA LYS A 61 -19.18 19.25 -15.56
C LYS A 61 -19.46 18.07 -16.50
N ALA A 62 -19.04 16.87 -16.11
CA ALA A 62 -19.25 15.66 -16.90
C ALA A 62 -20.74 15.36 -17.08
N GLU A 63 -21.54 15.56 -16.04
CA GLU A 63 -22.99 15.33 -16.07
C GLU A 63 -23.73 16.36 -16.92
N VAL A 64 -23.39 17.65 -16.79
CA VAL A 64 -23.94 18.71 -17.66
C VAL A 64 -23.55 18.49 -19.12
N SER A 65 -22.32 18.04 -19.38
CA SER A 65 -21.89 17.65 -20.73
C SER A 65 -22.67 16.45 -21.27
N LYS A 66 -23.00 15.47 -20.42
CA LYS A 66 -23.81 14.31 -20.79
C LYS A 66 -25.26 14.69 -21.06
N ALA A 67 -25.86 15.55 -20.22
CA ALA A 67 -27.21 16.07 -20.42
C ALA A 67 -27.33 16.79 -21.77
N ARG A 68 -26.34 17.62 -22.11
CA ARG A 68 -26.29 18.31 -23.40
C ARG A 68 -26.15 17.33 -24.58
N ALA A 69 -25.26 16.34 -24.48
CA ALA A 69 -25.11 15.33 -25.53
C ALA A 69 -26.40 14.50 -25.72
N ALA A 70 -27.15 14.23 -24.65
CA ALA A 70 -28.45 13.57 -24.74
C ALA A 70 -29.51 14.45 -25.40
N MET A 71 -29.53 15.76 -25.12
CA MET A 71 -30.38 16.73 -25.81
C MET A 71 -30.07 16.81 -27.31
N ASP A 72 -28.79 16.92 -27.68
CA ASP A 72 -28.35 16.97 -29.08
C ASP A 72 -28.72 15.66 -29.82
N ALA A 73 -28.70 14.54 -29.12
CA ALA A 73 -29.10 13.22 -29.64
C ALA A 73 -30.63 12.97 -29.60
N LYS A 74 -31.44 13.95 -29.21
CA LYS A 74 -32.92 13.86 -29.05
C LYS A 74 -33.38 12.75 -28.10
N LYS A 75 -32.55 12.38 -27.12
CA LYS A 75 -32.87 11.41 -26.08
C LYS A 75 -33.48 12.11 -24.88
N LEU A 76 -34.75 12.51 -25.00
CA LEU A 76 -35.42 13.41 -24.06
C LEU A 76 -35.47 12.88 -22.62
N GLU A 77 -35.70 11.59 -22.43
CA GLU A 77 -35.76 10.98 -21.08
C GLU A 77 -34.38 10.96 -20.39
N GLU A 78 -33.33 10.58 -21.12
CA GLU A 78 -31.95 10.61 -20.62
C GLU A 78 -31.47 12.04 -20.33
N ALA A 79 -31.88 13.00 -21.17
CA ALA A 79 -31.59 14.41 -20.96
C ALA A 79 -32.33 15.00 -19.76
N LEU A 80 -33.58 14.60 -19.56
CA LEU A 80 -34.41 15.01 -18.43
C LEU A 80 -33.80 14.56 -17.10
N GLU A 81 -33.45 13.28 -17.01
CA GLU A 81 -32.87 12.69 -15.81
C GLU A 81 -31.51 13.35 -15.47
N ALA A 82 -30.63 13.50 -16.46
CA ALA A 82 -29.32 14.10 -16.26
C ALA A 82 -29.40 15.60 -15.92
N THR A 83 -30.37 16.34 -16.47
CA THR A 83 -30.58 17.76 -16.16
C THR A 83 -31.15 17.94 -14.75
N ALA A 84 -32.13 17.12 -14.34
CA ALA A 84 -32.70 17.15 -13.00
C ALA A 84 -31.66 16.79 -11.92
N SER A 85 -30.82 15.79 -12.20
CA SER A 85 -29.72 15.40 -11.32
C SER A 85 -28.67 16.53 -11.20
N SER A 86 -28.29 17.14 -12.32
CA SER A 86 -27.37 18.28 -12.33
C SER A 86 -27.91 19.49 -11.54
N ALA A 87 -29.22 19.78 -11.66
CA ALA A 87 -29.90 20.86 -10.95
C ALA A 87 -29.90 20.68 -9.42
N LYS A 88 -30.16 19.46 -8.94
CA LYS A 88 -30.07 19.14 -7.50
C LYS A 88 -28.64 19.27 -6.99
N ARG A 89 -27.66 18.79 -7.75
CA ARG A 89 -26.25 18.85 -7.36
C ARG A 89 -25.72 20.26 -7.29
N ILE A 90 -26.06 21.13 -8.23
CA ILE A 90 -25.55 22.51 -8.22
C ILE A 90 -26.16 23.33 -7.08
N THR A 91 -27.42 23.07 -6.74
CA THR A 91 -28.11 23.69 -5.59
C THR A 91 -27.43 23.33 -4.26
N ALA A 92 -26.91 22.11 -4.13
CA ALA A 92 -26.16 21.67 -2.96
C ALA A 92 -24.70 22.19 -2.93
N LEU A 93 -24.07 22.35 -4.09
CA LEU A 93 -22.66 22.77 -4.18
C LEU A 93 -22.46 24.29 -4.08
N ALA A 94 -23.41 25.08 -4.56
CA ALA A 94 -23.29 26.54 -4.64
C ALA A 94 -23.08 27.25 -3.28
N PRO A 95 -23.77 26.90 -2.18
CA PRO A 95 -23.55 27.53 -0.86
C PRO A 95 -22.17 27.25 -0.27
N MET A 96 -21.54 26.13 -0.67
CA MET A 96 -20.27 25.64 -0.12
C MET A 96 -19.07 26.04 -1.01
N ALA A 97 -19.30 26.83 -2.06
CA ALA A 97 -18.30 27.12 -3.08
C ALA A 97 -17.19 28.06 -2.58
N SER A 98 -15.93 27.61 -2.73
CA SER A 98 -14.74 28.43 -2.48
C SER A 98 -14.69 29.62 -3.45
N PRO A 99 -14.07 30.77 -3.08
CA PRO A 99 -13.96 31.92 -3.98
C PRO A 99 -13.33 31.59 -5.35
N ARG A 100 -12.47 30.57 -5.41
CA ARG A 100 -11.81 30.11 -6.65
C ARG A 100 -12.77 29.34 -7.58
N ASP A 101 -13.78 28.67 -7.04
CA ASP A 101 -14.65 27.75 -7.79
C ASP A 101 -16.01 28.38 -8.19
N ARG A 102 -16.38 29.50 -7.56
CA ARG A 102 -17.67 30.19 -7.80
C ARG A 102 -17.90 30.58 -9.25
N GLY A 103 -16.86 31.09 -9.93
CA GLY A 103 -16.98 31.52 -11.34
C GLY A 103 -17.26 30.36 -12.29
N GLU A 104 -16.78 29.16 -11.95
CA GLU A 104 -17.02 27.97 -12.76
C GLU A 104 -18.37 27.31 -12.46
N LEU A 105 -18.77 27.28 -11.19
CA LEU A 105 -20.11 26.84 -10.80
C LEU A 105 -21.19 27.74 -11.41
N GLN A 106 -21.01 29.06 -11.44
CA GLN A 106 -21.97 29.96 -12.07
C GLN A 106 -22.18 29.67 -13.56
N ARG A 107 -21.11 29.27 -14.28
CA ARG A 107 -21.23 28.87 -15.70
C ARG A 107 -22.03 27.58 -15.87
N LEU A 108 -21.80 26.60 -14.99
CA LEU A 108 -22.57 25.35 -14.99
C LEU A 108 -24.04 25.59 -14.64
N TYR A 109 -24.33 26.52 -13.71
CA TYR A 109 -25.69 26.93 -13.37
C TYR A 109 -26.44 27.45 -14.59
N GLN A 110 -25.83 28.35 -15.36
CA GLN A 110 -26.42 28.89 -16.58
C GLN A 110 -26.65 27.81 -17.64
N GLN A 111 -25.74 26.83 -17.75
CA GLN A 111 -25.90 25.71 -18.69
C GLN A 111 -27.05 24.77 -18.30
N ILE A 112 -27.22 24.50 -17.00
CA ILE A 112 -28.33 23.68 -16.51
C ILE A 112 -29.66 24.41 -16.72
N ALA A 113 -29.73 25.70 -16.40
CA ALA A 113 -30.92 26.51 -16.63
C ALA A 113 -31.35 26.51 -18.11
N GLY A 114 -30.40 26.68 -19.04
CA GLY A 114 -30.69 26.60 -20.48
C GLY A 114 -31.16 25.21 -20.94
N LEU A 115 -30.66 24.12 -20.33
CA LEU A 115 -31.15 22.78 -20.59
C LEU A 115 -32.58 22.57 -20.06
N GLN A 116 -32.92 23.12 -18.89
CA GLN A 116 -34.29 23.09 -18.36
C GLN A 116 -35.27 23.84 -19.28
N GLU A 117 -34.86 25.00 -19.82
CA GLU A 117 -35.69 25.76 -20.77
C GLU A 117 -35.94 24.97 -22.07
N LEU A 118 -34.90 24.34 -22.64
CA LEU A 118 -35.05 23.51 -23.83
C LEU A 118 -35.96 22.30 -23.59
N LEU A 119 -35.84 21.66 -22.42
CA LEU A 119 -36.69 20.54 -22.02
C LEU A 119 -38.14 20.96 -21.75
N ALA A 120 -38.35 22.16 -21.22
CA ALA A 120 -39.69 22.72 -21.01
C ALA A 120 -40.41 22.99 -22.35
N ILE A 121 -39.68 23.42 -23.38
CA ILE A 121 -40.23 23.57 -24.75
C ILE A 121 -40.69 22.21 -25.32
N GLU A 122 -39.98 21.14 -24.98
CA GLU A 122 -40.32 19.75 -25.35
C GLU A 122 -41.39 19.12 -24.44
N GLY A 123 -42.02 19.92 -23.55
CA GLY A 123 -43.15 19.51 -22.72
C GLY A 123 -42.79 18.83 -21.40
N ALA A 124 -41.52 18.88 -20.97
CA ALA A 124 -41.12 18.34 -19.67
C ALA A 124 -41.41 19.32 -18.53
N ASP A 125 -41.99 18.82 -17.43
CA ASP A 125 -42.23 19.58 -16.22
C ASP A 125 -41.06 19.41 -15.24
N LEU A 126 -40.26 20.48 -15.07
CA LEU A 126 -39.08 20.52 -14.22
C LEU A 126 -39.21 21.66 -13.21
N GLU A 127 -38.84 21.37 -11.96
CA GLU A 127 -38.75 22.39 -10.93
C GLU A 127 -37.68 23.45 -11.32
N PRO A 128 -38.04 24.75 -11.32
CA PRO A 128 -37.11 25.80 -11.71
C PRO A 128 -35.97 25.94 -10.70
N LEU A 129 -34.76 26.21 -11.21
CA LEU A 129 -33.61 26.43 -10.35
C LEU A 129 -33.78 27.67 -9.44
N PRO A 130 -33.41 27.58 -8.15
CA PRO A 130 -33.42 28.74 -7.24
C PRO A 130 -32.42 29.83 -7.67
N ASP A 131 -32.70 31.10 -7.35
CA ASP A 131 -31.86 32.22 -7.78
C ASP A 131 -30.40 32.06 -7.32
N TRP A 132 -29.46 32.32 -8.26
CA TRP A 132 -28.04 32.14 -8.01
C TRP A 132 -27.51 32.97 -6.83
N LYS A 133 -28.02 34.19 -6.61
CA LYS A 133 -27.59 35.04 -5.50
C LYS A 133 -28.08 34.50 -4.15
N GLU A 134 -29.26 33.90 -4.12
CA GLU A 134 -29.80 33.26 -2.91
C GLU A 134 -29.01 31.99 -2.56
N LEU A 135 -28.65 31.19 -3.56
CA LEU A 135 -27.87 29.97 -3.37
C LEU A 135 -26.48 30.24 -2.75
N ILE A 136 -25.81 31.31 -3.15
CA ILE A 136 -24.46 31.65 -2.64
C ILE A 136 -24.48 32.48 -1.35
N ALA A 137 -25.64 33.02 -0.94
CA ALA A 137 -25.79 33.85 0.26
C ALA A 137 -26.07 33.03 1.53
N LYS A 138 -26.45 31.76 1.41
CA LYS A 138 -26.73 30.85 2.53
C LYS A 138 -25.42 30.47 3.24
N LYS A 139 -25.17 30.99 4.45
CA LYS A 139 -24.07 30.52 5.32
C LYS A 139 -24.46 29.20 6.01
N PRO A 140 -23.49 28.31 6.30
CA PRO A 140 -23.75 27.13 7.13
C PRO A 140 -23.95 27.60 8.58
N ASP A 141 -25.10 27.30 9.19
CA ASP A 141 -25.54 27.85 10.47
C ASP A 141 -24.93 27.11 11.69
N ASP A 142 -24.50 27.90 12.67
CA ASP A 142 -23.80 27.55 13.91
C ASP A 142 -24.23 28.49 15.07
N SER A 143 -25.38 28.28 15.71
CA SER A 143 -25.71 28.85 17.04
C SER A 143 -26.87 28.16 17.80
N ASN A 144 -26.99 28.42 19.10
CA ASN A 144 -27.48 27.54 20.20
C ASN A 144 -28.66 28.14 21.02
N GLY A 145 -29.63 27.32 21.50
CA GLY A 145 -30.59 27.51 22.65
C GLY A 145 -31.63 28.65 22.61
N THR A 146 -32.90 28.61 23.06
CA THR A 146 -33.71 27.87 24.09
C THR A 146 -35.21 28.36 23.98
N PRO A 147 -36.26 27.99 24.77
CA PRO A 147 -36.63 26.77 25.54
C PRO A 147 -38.08 26.23 25.27
N MET A 148 -38.40 25.08 25.87
CA MET A 148 -39.71 24.39 26.03
C MET A 148 -40.21 23.57 24.81
N SER A 149 -40.62 22.30 24.96
CA SER A 149 -41.31 21.69 26.09
C SER A 149 -40.82 20.27 26.44
N LYS A 150 -40.93 19.95 27.73
CA LYS A 150 -40.80 18.60 28.29
C LYS A 150 -41.76 17.64 27.61
N ALA A 151 -41.22 16.54 27.09
CA ALA A 151 -41.87 15.24 27.10
C ALA A 151 -40.83 14.20 27.53
N GLU A 152 -41.00 13.67 28.74
CA GLU A 152 -40.44 12.40 29.21
C GLU A 152 -40.93 11.28 28.27
N GLY A 153 -40.25 10.18 27.97
CA GLY A 153 -38.97 9.63 28.38
C GLY A 153 -38.74 8.29 27.64
N GLY A 154 -37.52 7.77 27.67
CA GLY A 154 -37.23 6.35 27.45
C GLY A 154 -36.73 5.88 26.08
N ASP A 155 -36.67 6.72 25.04
CA ASP A 155 -36.52 6.22 23.66
C ASP A 155 -35.51 6.98 22.75
N ALA A 156 -34.63 7.79 23.35
CA ALA A 156 -33.58 8.53 22.64
C ALA A 156 -32.36 7.62 22.35
N VAL A 157 -31.90 7.62 21.09
CA VAL A 157 -30.78 6.80 20.65
C VAL A 157 -29.48 7.56 20.90
N VAL A 158 -28.59 6.99 21.69
CA VAL A 158 -27.32 7.61 22.09
C VAL A 158 -26.20 7.01 21.26
N PHE A 159 -25.45 7.84 20.54
CA PHE A 159 -24.44 7.39 19.58
C PHE A 159 -23.41 6.43 20.21
N GLU A 160 -22.87 6.79 21.35
CA GLU A 160 -21.77 6.12 22.06
C GLU A 160 -22.16 4.72 22.56
N ARG A 161 -23.44 4.55 22.88
CA ARG A 161 -24.01 3.33 23.46
C ARG A 161 -24.65 2.45 22.40
N ASP A 162 -25.41 3.05 21.49
CA ASP A 162 -26.37 2.34 20.63
C ASP A 162 -25.89 2.21 19.17
N ILE A 163 -24.90 3.01 18.75
CA ILE A 163 -24.44 3.07 17.35
C ILE A 163 -22.95 2.74 17.21
N ALA A 164 -22.10 3.45 17.95
CA ALA A 164 -20.65 3.32 17.85
C ALA A 164 -20.14 1.88 18.01
N PRO A 165 -20.64 1.02 18.93
CA PRO A 165 -20.11 -0.32 19.12
C PRO A 165 -20.25 -1.21 17.88
N TRP A 166 -21.46 -1.32 17.32
CA TRP A 166 -21.68 -2.18 16.14
C TRP A 166 -21.14 -1.53 14.87
N MET A 167 -21.12 -0.20 14.78
CA MET A 167 -20.58 0.49 13.63
C MET A 167 -19.05 0.35 13.54
N VAL A 168 -18.34 0.42 14.67
CA VAL A 168 -16.89 0.16 14.72
C VAL A 168 -16.58 -1.32 14.43
N ASP A 169 -17.38 -2.23 14.94
CA ASP A 169 -17.21 -3.67 14.71
C ASP A 169 -17.42 -4.05 13.22
N GLN A 170 -18.55 -3.64 12.65
CA GLN A 170 -18.95 -4.04 11.29
C GLN A 170 -18.25 -3.22 10.19
N CYS A 171 -17.98 -1.93 10.43
CA CYS A 171 -17.46 -1.02 9.40
C CYS A 171 -15.99 -0.61 9.65
N GLY A 172 -15.51 -0.70 10.90
CA GLY A 172 -14.21 -0.13 11.30
C GLY A 172 -13.00 -0.82 10.67
N ARG A 173 -13.05 -2.12 10.38
CA ARG A 173 -11.94 -2.84 9.71
C ARG A 173 -11.60 -2.24 8.35
N CYS A 174 -12.59 -1.73 7.62
CA CYS A 174 -12.41 -1.16 6.28
C CYS A 174 -12.32 0.37 6.32
N HIS A 175 -13.17 1.02 7.13
CA HIS A 175 -13.29 2.48 7.15
C HIS A 175 -12.56 3.17 8.31
N ILE A 176 -11.89 2.45 9.21
CA ILE A 176 -10.93 3.02 10.20
C ILE A 176 -9.50 2.61 9.84
N GLN A 177 -9.27 1.31 9.57
CA GLN A 177 -7.92 0.76 9.41
C GLN A 177 -7.39 0.80 7.96
N LYS A 178 -8.27 0.68 6.96
CA LYS A 178 -7.89 0.49 5.55
C LYS A 178 -8.36 1.60 4.61
N PHE A 179 -9.05 2.63 5.11
CA PHE A 179 -9.59 3.75 4.34
C PHE A 179 -10.28 3.33 3.03
N SER A 180 -11.09 2.26 3.10
CA SER A 180 -11.68 1.64 1.92
C SER A 180 -12.70 2.58 1.27
N GLY A 181 -12.70 2.65 -0.07
CA GLY A 181 -13.63 3.51 -0.82
C GLY A 181 -13.42 5.01 -0.62
N GLY A 182 -12.25 5.45 -0.14
CA GLY A 182 -11.94 6.87 0.06
C GLY A 182 -12.67 7.52 1.23
N PHE A 183 -13.30 6.72 2.11
CA PHE A 183 -14.07 7.14 3.28
C PHE A 183 -13.37 6.69 4.58
N SER A 184 -13.31 7.60 5.57
CA SER A 184 -12.85 7.30 6.93
C SER A 184 -13.94 7.58 7.95
N MET A 185 -14.10 6.67 8.90
CA MET A 185 -14.84 6.88 10.16
C MET A 185 -13.89 6.75 11.36
N ALA A 186 -12.58 7.02 11.18
CA ALA A 186 -11.58 6.89 12.24
C ALA A 186 -11.81 7.88 13.39
N THR A 187 -12.34 9.07 13.08
CA THR A 187 -12.76 10.08 14.05
C THR A 187 -14.18 10.54 13.76
N LEU A 188 -14.82 11.20 14.72
CA LEU A 188 -16.19 11.68 14.55
C LEU A 188 -16.28 12.77 13.46
N GLU A 189 -15.25 13.60 13.38
CA GLU A 189 -15.08 14.56 12.29
C GLU A 189 -14.95 13.85 10.94
N ALA A 190 -14.17 12.77 10.84
CA ALA A 190 -14.04 12.01 9.59
C ALA A 190 -15.36 11.35 9.18
N LEU A 191 -16.09 10.77 10.14
CA LEU A 191 -17.41 10.20 9.93
C LEU A 191 -18.42 11.23 9.41
N ARG A 192 -18.40 12.47 9.96
CA ARG A 192 -19.27 13.58 9.53
C ARG A 192 -18.83 14.21 8.21
N LYS A 193 -17.53 14.39 7.99
CA LYS A 193 -16.95 15.02 6.79
C LYS A 193 -17.08 14.14 5.55
N GLY A 194 -17.12 12.81 5.72
CA GLY A 194 -17.29 11.86 4.62
C GLY A 194 -16.03 11.67 3.76
N ALA A 195 -16.18 10.97 2.64
CA ALA A 195 -15.11 10.71 1.68
C ALA A 195 -14.79 11.96 0.83
N LYS A 196 -13.72 11.92 0.02
CA LYS A 196 -13.51 12.90 -1.08
C LYS A 196 -14.70 12.99 -2.06
N GLY A 197 -15.65 12.04 -2.01
CA GLY A 197 -16.87 11.97 -2.81
C GLY A 197 -18.17 12.41 -2.12
N GLY A 198 -18.11 13.17 -1.01
CA GLY A 198 -19.27 13.82 -0.38
C GLY A 198 -19.54 13.43 1.08
N VAL A 199 -20.41 14.20 1.74
CA VAL A 199 -20.86 14.00 3.13
C VAL A 199 -21.63 12.68 3.25
N VAL A 200 -21.24 11.83 4.18
CA VAL A 200 -21.79 10.47 4.35
C VAL A 200 -23.00 10.44 5.30
N LEU A 201 -23.15 11.50 6.10
CA LEU A 201 -24.12 11.61 7.18
C LEU A 201 -24.69 13.04 7.21
N PHE A 202 -25.98 13.19 6.96
CA PHE A 202 -26.69 14.47 7.07
C PHE A 202 -27.56 14.49 8.34
N PRO A 203 -27.19 15.27 9.37
CA PRO A 203 -28.01 15.41 10.57
C PRO A 203 -29.44 15.84 10.23
N GLY A 204 -30.44 15.09 10.72
CA GLY A 204 -31.86 15.36 10.51
C GLY A 204 -32.45 14.80 9.21
N ASP A 205 -31.63 14.29 8.28
CA ASP A 205 -32.09 13.79 6.98
C ASP A 205 -31.59 12.36 6.70
N VAL A 206 -32.49 11.40 6.91
CA VAL A 206 -32.23 9.97 6.71
C VAL A 206 -32.11 9.62 5.23
N VAL A 207 -32.85 10.30 4.35
CA VAL A 207 -32.93 9.98 2.93
C VAL A 207 -31.70 10.52 2.20
N ALA A 208 -31.22 11.71 2.57
CA ALA A 208 -29.99 12.27 2.02
C ALA A 208 -28.71 11.60 2.57
N SER A 209 -28.81 10.87 3.70
CA SER A 209 -27.68 10.21 4.35
C SER A 209 -27.22 8.96 3.61
N ARG A 210 -26.15 9.09 2.83
CA ARG A 210 -25.54 8.00 2.03
C ARG A 210 -25.20 6.73 2.83
N ILE A 211 -24.91 6.85 4.13
CA ILE A 211 -24.69 5.68 5.00
C ILE A 211 -25.95 4.80 5.13
N VAL A 212 -27.13 5.39 5.15
CA VAL A 212 -28.41 4.65 5.23
C VAL A 212 -28.71 3.98 3.90
N GLU A 213 -28.63 4.75 2.81
CA GLU A 213 -28.83 4.27 1.43
C GLU A 213 -27.95 3.04 1.15
N THR A 214 -26.63 3.15 1.39
CA THR A 214 -25.68 2.06 1.07
C THR A 214 -25.87 0.82 1.93
N ILE A 215 -26.43 0.95 3.14
CA ILE A 215 -26.80 -0.20 3.97
C ILE A 215 -28.11 -0.84 3.48
N GLU A 216 -29.08 -0.04 3.04
CA GLU A 216 -30.38 -0.50 2.54
C GLU A 216 -30.30 -1.17 1.17
N THR A 217 -29.49 -0.62 0.26
CA THR A 217 -29.22 -1.23 -1.06
C THR A 217 -28.39 -2.50 -0.95
N GLY A 218 -27.81 -2.77 0.23
CA GLY A 218 -26.93 -3.91 0.50
C GLY A 218 -25.53 -3.75 -0.09
N ASP A 219 -25.18 -2.55 -0.57
CA ASP A 219 -23.83 -2.22 -1.03
C ASP A 219 -22.80 -2.24 0.11
N MET A 220 -23.25 -1.98 1.34
CA MET A 220 -22.45 -2.01 2.55
C MET A 220 -23.14 -2.82 3.66
N PRO A 221 -22.41 -3.67 4.40
CA PRO A 221 -20.97 -3.94 4.28
C PRO A 221 -20.64 -4.91 3.12
N ARG A 222 -19.71 -4.51 2.24
CA ARG A 222 -19.22 -5.36 1.14
C ARG A 222 -18.65 -6.67 1.68
N GLY A 223 -19.08 -7.78 1.08
CA GLY A 223 -18.67 -9.12 1.50
C GLY A 223 -19.75 -9.89 2.28
N GLY A 224 -21.03 -9.64 2.02
CA GLY A 224 -22.14 -10.50 2.47
C GLY A 224 -22.54 -10.35 3.93
N GLY A 225 -21.99 -9.37 4.66
CA GLY A 225 -22.52 -8.96 5.95
C GLY A 225 -23.80 -8.16 5.76
N LYS A 226 -24.73 -8.24 6.72
CA LYS A 226 -25.92 -7.38 6.77
C LYS A 226 -25.95 -6.65 8.11
N VAL A 227 -26.28 -5.38 8.09
CA VAL A 227 -26.61 -4.65 9.31
C VAL A 227 -27.95 -5.20 9.80
N ALA A 228 -28.03 -5.57 11.08
CA ALA A 228 -29.28 -6.03 11.67
C ALA A 228 -30.36 -4.94 11.49
N PRO A 229 -31.61 -5.27 11.11
CA PRO A 229 -32.67 -4.29 10.90
C PRO A 229 -32.87 -3.35 12.10
N GLU A 230 -32.69 -3.88 13.32
CA GLU A 230 -32.75 -3.14 14.58
C GLU A 230 -31.64 -2.08 14.70
N ASN A 231 -30.42 -2.39 14.25
CA ASN A 231 -29.29 -1.46 14.27
C ASN A 231 -29.45 -0.38 13.21
N LEU A 232 -29.98 -0.74 12.03
CA LEU A 232 -30.34 0.23 10.99
C LEU A 232 -31.47 1.16 11.46
N ALA A 233 -32.50 0.64 12.15
CA ALA A 233 -33.57 1.45 12.72
C ALA A 233 -33.04 2.45 13.77
N LYS A 234 -32.12 2.01 14.64
CA LYS A 234 -31.44 2.90 15.59
C LYS A 234 -30.59 3.96 14.89
N LEU A 235 -29.87 3.60 13.83
CA LEU A 235 -29.10 4.55 13.02
C LEU A 235 -29.99 5.63 12.41
N LYS A 236 -31.10 5.26 11.78
CA LYS A 236 -32.07 6.20 11.19
C LYS A 236 -32.65 7.14 12.24
N LYS A 237 -33.10 6.59 13.37
CA LYS A 237 -33.67 7.36 14.48
C LYS A 237 -32.67 8.35 15.09
N TRP A 238 -31.39 7.98 15.19
CA TRP A 238 -30.35 8.90 15.64
C TRP A 238 -30.03 10.01 14.63
N ILE A 239 -30.09 9.69 13.32
CA ILE A 239 -29.95 10.69 12.26
C ILE A 239 -31.09 11.70 12.34
N GLU A 240 -32.34 11.24 12.49
CA GLU A 240 -33.53 12.09 12.68
C GLU A 240 -33.40 12.99 13.93
N GLN A 241 -32.76 12.49 14.99
CA GLN A 241 -32.45 13.24 16.22
C GLN A 241 -31.30 14.26 16.04
N GLY A 242 -30.80 14.45 14.82
CA GLY A 242 -29.76 15.41 14.48
C GLY A 242 -28.34 14.89 14.67
N ALA A 243 -28.13 13.57 14.67
CA ALA A 243 -26.82 12.91 14.74
C ALA A 243 -25.90 13.45 15.86
N LYS A 244 -26.50 13.73 17.02
CA LYS A 244 -25.83 14.34 18.18
C LYS A 244 -24.89 13.35 18.85
N THR A 245 -23.78 13.87 19.36
CA THR A 245 -22.76 13.13 20.11
C THR A 245 -22.45 13.93 21.37
N GLU A 246 -22.68 13.36 22.53
CA GLU A 246 -22.65 14.08 23.80
C GLU A 246 -21.23 14.04 24.39
N GLY A 247 -20.60 15.21 24.57
CA GLY A 247 -19.32 15.32 25.30
C GLY A 247 -18.09 14.73 24.60
N ILE A 248 -18.15 14.44 23.30
CA ILE A 248 -17.05 13.85 22.52
C ILE A 248 -16.38 14.87 21.62
N SER A 249 -15.05 14.98 21.73
CA SER A 249 -14.24 15.80 20.83
C SER A 249 -14.34 15.30 19.38
N PRO A 250 -14.54 16.18 18.37
CA PRO A 250 -14.63 15.79 16.97
C PRO A 250 -13.43 14.97 16.45
N GLN A 251 -12.24 15.17 17.02
CA GLN A 251 -11.02 14.45 16.63
C GLN A 251 -10.80 13.16 17.44
N ALA A 252 -11.67 12.82 18.38
CA ALA A 252 -11.56 11.60 19.17
C ALA A 252 -11.68 10.36 18.28
N PRO A 253 -10.78 9.36 18.40
CA PRO A 253 -10.89 8.13 17.65
C PRO A 253 -12.18 7.36 17.98
N LEU A 254 -12.97 6.97 16.98
CA LEU A 254 -14.22 6.23 17.24
C LEU A 254 -13.96 4.92 18.01
N ALA A 255 -12.82 4.29 17.76
CA ALA A 255 -12.42 3.07 18.46
C ALA A 255 -12.11 3.29 19.96
N SER A 256 -11.75 4.51 20.39
CA SER A 256 -11.56 4.81 21.81
C SER A 256 -12.87 5.10 22.54
N ILE A 257 -13.88 5.63 21.83
CA ILE A 257 -15.22 5.89 22.36
C ILE A 257 -15.87 4.58 22.83
N VAL A 258 -15.77 3.52 22.02
CA VAL A 258 -16.30 2.17 22.33
C VAL A 258 -15.61 1.53 23.53
N ARG A 259 -14.32 1.87 23.77
CA ARG A 259 -13.58 1.38 24.96
C ARG A 259 -14.02 2.10 26.24
N SER A 260 -14.29 3.39 26.18
CA SER A 260 -14.75 4.18 27.33
C SER A 260 -16.20 3.90 27.72
N SER A 261 -17.09 3.64 26.75
CA SER A 261 -18.50 3.31 27.04
C SER A 261 -18.70 1.88 27.56
N SER A 262 -17.76 0.97 27.30
CA SER A 262 -17.77 -0.40 27.85
C SER A 262 -17.33 -0.47 29.33
N ALA A 263 -16.60 0.53 29.83
CA ALA A 263 -16.08 0.57 31.20
C ALA A 263 -17.14 0.95 32.27
N ASN A 264 -18.37 1.33 31.89
CA ASN A 264 -19.38 1.88 32.80
C ASN A 264 -20.72 1.12 32.81
N ARG A 265 -20.74 -0.19 32.53
CA ARG A 265 -21.96 -1.02 32.67
C ARG A 265 -22.04 -1.70 34.05
N PRO A 266 -23.19 -1.67 34.75
CA PRO A 266 -23.46 -2.57 35.86
C PRO A 266 -23.62 -4.00 35.36
N ASN A 267 -23.01 -4.97 36.06
CA ASN A 267 -23.05 -6.40 35.75
C ASN A 267 -24.48 -6.94 35.60
N GLY A 268 -24.75 -7.57 34.45
CA GLY A 268 -25.93 -8.40 34.16
C GLY A 268 -25.49 -9.65 33.38
N PRO A 269 -26.25 -10.75 33.42
CA PRO A 269 -25.69 -12.09 33.38
C PRO A 269 -25.22 -12.54 31.99
N ASP A 270 -24.02 -13.11 32.00
CA ASP A 270 -23.32 -13.92 30.99
C ASP A 270 -24.02 -14.18 29.65
N MET A 271 -23.52 -13.48 28.62
CA MET A 271 -23.47 -13.97 27.24
C MET A 271 -22.01 -14.05 26.81
N ALA A 272 -21.51 -15.29 26.79
CA ALA A 272 -20.23 -15.81 26.33
C ALA A 272 -19.23 -14.79 25.73
N ALA A 273 -18.15 -14.56 26.47
CA ALA A 273 -16.96 -13.85 26.06
C ALA A 273 -16.31 -14.44 24.79
N GLY A 274 -16.07 -13.58 23.80
CA GLY A 274 -15.01 -13.80 22.80
C GLY A 274 -13.61 -13.57 23.40
N PRO A 275 -12.53 -14.08 22.80
CA PRO A 275 -11.20 -13.96 23.38
C PRO A 275 -10.56 -12.60 23.00
N ASP A 276 -10.86 -11.56 23.77
CA ASP A 276 -10.06 -10.32 23.81
C ASP A 276 -8.93 -10.42 24.86
N LYS A 277 -8.37 -11.62 25.04
CA LYS A 277 -7.08 -11.79 25.71
C LYS A 277 -6.05 -12.13 24.64
N PRO A 278 -5.06 -11.26 24.35
CA PRO A 278 -3.98 -11.62 23.44
C PRO A 278 -3.33 -12.91 23.95
N LEU A 279 -3.27 -13.93 23.10
CA LEU A 279 -2.60 -15.19 23.42
C LEU A 279 -1.17 -14.86 23.85
N GLN A 280 -0.83 -15.18 25.10
CA GLN A 280 0.51 -14.95 25.64
C GLN A 280 1.44 -16.04 25.11
N THR A 281 2.22 -15.72 24.08
CA THR A 281 3.35 -16.55 23.66
C THR A 281 4.52 -16.38 24.63
N ALA A 282 5.31 -17.43 24.83
CA ALA A 282 6.58 -17.29 25.53
C ALA A 282 7.55 -16.39 24.73
N ALA A 283 8.34 -15.58 25.44
CA ALA A 283 9.50 -14.94 24.82
C ALA A 283 10.56 -16.01 24.53
N PRO A 284 11.31 -15.92 23.40
CA PRO A 284 12.40 -16.85 23.15
C PRO A 284 13.42 -16.80 24.29
N THR A 285 13.73 -17.96 24.85
CA THR A 285 14.68 -18.16 25.94
C THR A 285 16.07 -18.54 25.43
N GLY A 286 16.19 -18.86 24.14
CA GLY A 286 17.40 -19.36 23.48
C GLY A 286 17.65 -20.85 23.73
N LYS A 287 16.74 -21.54 24.43
CA LYS A 287 16.80 -22.99 24.69
C LYS A 287 15.87 -23.79 23.78
N GLU A 288 15.06 -23.10 22.98
CA GLU A 288 14.13 -23.71 22.03
C GLU A 288 14.90 -24.52 20.97
N THR A 289 14.39 -25.70 20.66
CA THR A 289 14.96 -26.56 19.61
C THR A 289 14.41 -26.21 18.23
N VAL A 290 13.23 -25.58 18.16
CA VAL A 290 12.57 -25.20 16.91
C VAL A 290 12.46 -23.68 16.79
N SER A 291 12.95 -23.15 15.67
CA SER A 291 12.87 -21.73 15.31
C SER A 291 11.59 -21.46 14.53
N PHE A 292 10.78 -20.47 14.96
CA PHE A 292 9.60 -20.10 14.19
C PHE A 292 10.01 -19.58 12.81
N ALA A 293 10.94 -18.63 12.75
CA ALA A 293 11.34 -17.97 11.51
C ALA A 293 12.00 -18.92 10.49
N ARG A 294 12.76 -19.92 10.96
CA ARG A 294 13.49 -20.86 10.08
C ARG A 294 12.75 -22.15 9.78
N ASP A 295 12.03 -22.70 10.76
CA ASP A 295 11.54 -24.07 10.67
C ASP A 295 10.02 -24.08 10.46
N VAL A 296 9.26 -23.20 11.15
CA VAL A 296 7.78 -23.17 11.07
C VAL A 296 7.25 -22.26 9.97
N ALA A 297 7.74 -21.02 9.88
CA ALA A 297 7.25 -20.03 8.94
C ALA A 297 7.37 -20.51 7.47
N PRO A 298 8.47 -21.16 7.03
CA PRO A 298 8.55 -21.71 5.67
C PRO A 298 7.53 -22.81 5.37
N ILE A 299 7.19 -23.64 6.37
CA ILE A 299 6.14 -24.66 6.25
C ILE A 299 4.80 -23.97 5.99
N LEU A 300 4.47 -22.95 6.79
CA LEU A 300 3.22 -22.20 6.64
C LEU A 300 3.17 -21.49 5.29
N THR A 301 4.23 -20.78 4.88
CA THR A 301 4.22 -20.04 3.61
C THR A 301 4.17 -20.96 2.40
N SER A 302 4.85 -22.10 2.42
CA SER A 302 4.88 -23.01 1.27
C SER A 302 3.56 -23.77 1.09
N ASN A 303 2.85 -24.07 2.19
CA ASN A 303 1.67 -24.95 2.15
C ASN A 303 0.34 -24.21 2.26
N CYS A 304 0.31 -23.06 2.97
CA CYS A 304 -0.92 -22.36 3.34
C CYS A 304 -1.17 -21.08 2.54
N ASN A 305 -0.18 -20.58 1.79
CA ASN A 305 -0.28 -19.28 1.13
C ASN A 305 -1.42 -19.16 0.10
N GLY A 306 -1.84 -20.25 -0.52
CA GLY A 306 -2.93 -20.19 -1.51
C GLY A 306 -4.29 -19.76 -0.96
N CYS A 307 -4.50 -19.86 0.36
CA CYS A 307 -5.82 -19.64 0.98
C CYS A 307 -5.78 -18.78 2.25
N HIS A 308 -4.65 -18.74 2.95
CA HIS A 308 -4.49 -18.04 4.24
C HIS A 308 -3.51 -16.85 4.17
N TYR A 309 -3.00 -16.54 2.97
CA TYR A 309 -2.08 -15.42 2.74
C TYR A 309 -2.71 -14.39 1.82
N ALA A 310 -2.52 -13.12 2.18
CA ALA A 310 -2.90 -11.86 1.51
C ALA A 310 -3.79 -11.91 0.24
N GLY A 311 -4.93 -12.60 0.29
CA GLY A 311 -6.04 -12.44 -0.65
C GLY A 311 -7.11 -11.51 -0.06
N MET A 312 -8.02 -11.02 -0.91
CA MET A 312 -9.16 -10.18 -0.46
C MET A 312 -10.04 -10.89 0.61
N ARG A 313 -9.99 -12.23 0.72
CA ARG A 313 -10.71 -13.04 1.71
C ARG A 313 -9.93 -14.32 2.10
N PRO A 314 -9.18 -14.33 3.21
CA PRO A 314 -8.59 -15.57 3.71
C PRO A 314 -9.67 -16.56 4.17
N MET A 315 -9.50 -17.84 3.89
CA MET A 315 -10.48 -18.86 4.28
C MET A 315 -10.53 -19.03 5.82
N GLY A 316 -11.74 -19.11 6.37
CA GLY A 316 -11.98 -19.26 7.80
C GLY A 316 -11.51 -18.08 8.66
N GLY A 317 -11.44 -16.87 8.08
CA GLY A 317 -11.02 -15.65 8.78
C GLY A 317 -9.54 -15.63 9.18
N LEU A 318 -8.77 -16.65 8.78
CA LEU A 318 -7.44 -16.93 9.28
C LEU A 318 -6.37 -16.38 8.34
N ALA A 319 -5.65 -15.35 8.78
CA ALA A 319 -4.60 -14.70 8.01
C ALA A 319 -3.21 -14.96 8.62
N PHE A 320 -2.23 -15.30 7.78
CA PHE A 320 -0.85 -15.57 8.20
C PHE A 320 0.15 -14.63 7.54
N ASN A 321 -0.23 -13.37 7.33
CA ASN A 321 0.69 -12.42 6.69
C ASN A 321 1.88 -12.10 7.60
N ASN A 322 1.65 -12.05 8.91
CA ASN A 322 2.66 -11.85 9.93
C ASN A 322 2.32 -12.66 11.19
N PHE A 323 3.24 -12.65 12.15
CA PHE A 323 3.11 -13.46 13.37
C PHE A 323 1.90 -13.06 14.24
N ASN A 324 1.62 -11.76 14.35
CA ASN A 324 0.46 -11.28 15.11
C ASN A 324 -0.87 -11.77 14.52
N GLN A 325 -1.00 -11.81 13.20
CA GLN A 325 -2.21 -12.33 12.55
C GLN A 325 -2.34 -13.85 12.72
N LEU A 326 -1.23 -14.60 12.71
CA LEU A 326 -1.21 -16.02 13.02
C LEU A 326 -1.76 -16.31 14.42
N LEU A 327 -1.33 -15.54 15.42
CA LEU A 327 -1.80 -15.70 16.80
C LEU A 327 -3.23 -15.21 17.01
N ARG A 328 -3.69 -14.19 16.27
CA ARG A 328 -5.08 -13.75 16.33
C ARG A 328 -6.06 -14.90 16.05
N GLY A 329 -5.65 -15.86 15.23
CA GLY A 329 -6.51 -16.98 14.83
C GLY A 329 -7.54 -16.56 13.79
N GLY A 330 -8.54 -17.41 13.59
CA GLY A 330 -9.58 -17.23 12.58
C GLY A 330 -10.97 -17.19 13.19
N ASP A 331 -11.99 -17.44 12.38
CA ASP A 331 -13.39 -17.47 12.81
C ASP A 331 -13.66 -18.57 13.87
N SER A 332 -12.81 -19.60 13.91
CA SER A 332 -12.81 -20.66 14.92
C SER A 332 -12.01 -20.31 16.19
N GLY A 333 -11.60 -19.05 16.34
CA GLY A 333 -10.79 -18.56 17.46
C GLY A 333 -9.30 -18.88 17.33
N ALA A 334 -8.64 -18.96 18.49
CA ALA A 334 -7.22 -19.23 18.61
C ALA A 334 -6.85 -20.59 17.98
N ILE A 335 -5.90 -20.57 17.03
CA ILE A 335 -5.45 -21.80 16.39
C ILE A 335 -4.21 -22.42 17.05
N VAL A 336 -3.48 -21.62 17.82
CA VAL A 336 -2.27 -22.01 18.56
C VAL A 336 -2.55 -21.84 20.04
N THR A 337 -2.28 -22.87 20.83
CA THR A 337 -2.32 -22.84 22.30
C THR A 337 -0.90 -23.11 22.79
N PRO A 338 -0.14 -22.06 23.19
CA PRO A 338 1.23 -22.22 23.67
C PRO A 338 1.35 -23.27 24.78
N GLY A 339 2.36 -24.13 24.70
CA GLY A 339 2.60 -25.25 25.62
C GLY A 339 1.71 -26.47 25.39
N LYS A 340 0.81 -26.44 24.40
CA LYS A 340 -0.15 -27.51 24.11
C LYS A 340 -0.23 -27.81 22.60
N GLY A 341 0.85 -28.33 22.04
CA GLY A 341 0.99 -28.63 20.62
C GLY A 341 -0.06 -29.60 20.11
N ALA A 342 -0.17 -30.78 20.72
CA ALA A 342 -1.15 -31.80 20.32
C ALA A 342 -2.61 -31.31 20.43
N ASP A 343 -2.90 -30.42 21.39
CA ASP A 343 -4.23 -29.90 21.61
C ASP A 343 -4.59 -28.68 20.76
N SER A 344 -3.60 -28.02 20.18
CA SER A 344 -3.79 -26.83 19.36
C SER A 344 -4.58 -27.15 18.09
N LEU A 345 -5.55 -26.30 17.79
CA LEU A 345 -6.42 -26.46 16.63
C LEU A 345 -5.63 -26.54 15.31
N LEU A 346 -4.50 -25.84 15.20
CA LEU A 346 -3.57 -25.93 14.07
C LEU A 346 -3.12 -27.39 13.84
N VAL A 347 -2.59 -28.05 14.86
CA VAL A 347 -2.11 -29.44 14.75
C VAL A 347 -3.27 -30.40 14.49
N LYS A 348 -4.41 -30.22 15.17
CA LYS A 348 -5.62 -31.02 14.94
C LYS A 348 -6.11 -30.89 13.48
N LYS A 349 -6.07 -29.69 12.90
CA LYS A 349 -6.41 -29.44 11.48
C LYS A 349 -5.41 -30.07 10.52
N LEU A 350 -4.11 -29.98 10.81
CA LEU A 350 -3.06 -30.61 9.99
C LEU A 350 -3.21 -32.15 9.95
N ARG A 351 -3.58 -32.75 11.10
CA ARG A 351 -3.83 -34.20 11.23
C ARG A 351 -5.22 -34.64 10.80
N GLY A 352 -6.11 -33.72 10.43
CA GLY A 352 -7.50 -34.05 10.06
C GLY A 352 -8.39 -34.49 11.23
N MET A 353 -7.98 -34.20 12.47
CA MET A 353 -8.70 -34.54 13.70
C MET A 353 -9.76 -33.48 14.08
N ALA A 354 -9.87 -32.37 13.35
CA ALA A 354 -10.84 -31.32 13.59
C ALA A 354 -11.37 -30.70 12.28
N GLY A 355 -12.60 -31.04 11.89
CA GLY A 355 -13.22 -30.57 10.65
C GLY A 355 -12.40 -30.93 9.40
N GLN A 356 -12.39 -30.08 8.37
CA GLN A 356 -11.60 -30.33 7.16
C GLN A 356 -10.09 -30.30 7.45
N ARG A 357 -9.37 -31.35 7.01
CA ARG A 357 -7.90 -31.43 7.05
C ARG A 357 -7.27 -30.30 6.23
N MET A 358 -6.21 -29.70 6.78
CA MET A 358 -5.38 -28.72 6.07
C MET A 358 -4.04 -29.33 5.63
N PRO A 359 -3.48 -28.93 4.47
CA PRO A 359 -4.05 -28.02 3.48
C PRO A 359 -5.24 -28.64 2.73
N ALA A 360 -6.27 -27.84 2.46
CA ALA A 360 -7.51 -28.27 1.82
C ALA A 360 -7.39 -28.36 0.29
N GLY A 361 -8.49 -28.74 -0.38
CA GLY A 361 -8.61 -28.71 -1.84
C GLY A 361 -7.77 -29.75 -2.57
N GLY A 362 -7.64 -30.95 -1.99
CA GLY A 362 -6.86 -32.05 -2.59
C GLY A 362 -5.34 -31.88 -2.51
N ARG A 363 -4.85 -30.85 -1.82
CA ARG A 363 -3.41 -30.66 -1.59
C ARG A 363 -2.83 -31.78 -0.72
N PRO A 364 -1.57 -32.20 -0.98
CA PRO A 364 -0.90 -33.23 -0.18
C PRO A 364 -0.92 -32.92 1.32
N ALA A 365 -0.95 -33.97 2.13
CA ALA A 365 -0.71 -33.81 3.57
C ALA A 365 0.71 -33.35 3.84
N LEU A 366 0.90 -32.57 4.91
CA LEU A 366 2.23 -32.29 5.41
C LEU A 366 2.87 -33.60 5.88
N SER A 367 4.19 -33.72 5.70
CA SER A 367 4.94 -34.83 6.29
C SER A 367 4.85 -34.82 7.81
N GLU A 368 4.97 -35.99 8.43
CA GLU A 368 5.03 -36.10 9.89
C GLU A 368 6.18 -35.29 10.50
N ASP A 369 7.28 -35.13 9.77
CA ASP A 369 8.40 -34.28 10.20
C ASP A 369 8.01 -32.81 10.30
N ASN A 370 7.28 -32.29 9.31
CA ASN A 370 6.80 -30.91 9.33
C ASN A 370 5.75 -30.70 10.43
N ILE A 371 4.83 -31.66 10.62
CA ILE A 371 3.83 -31.59 11.69
C ILE A 371 4.52 -31.64 13.05
N ARG A 372 5.55 -32.46 13.22
CA ARG A 372 6.35 -32.55 14.45
C ARG A 372 7.03 -31.21 14.75
N LEU A 373 7.68 -30.57 13.77
CA LEU A 373 8.28 -29.23 13.96
C LEU A 373 7.25 -28.21 14.45
N VAL A 374 6.08 -28.15 13.82
CA VAL A 374 4.99 -27.26 14.24
C VAL A 374 4.51 -27.60 15.65
N THR A 375 4.37 -28.89 15.97
CA THR A 375 3.90 -29.35 17.29
C THR A 375 4.91 -28.98 18.38
N THR A 376 6.19 -29.29 18.18
CA THR A 376 7.29 -28.98 19.10
C THR A 376 7.42 -27.49 19.33
N TRP A 377 7.35 -26.66 18.28
CA TRP A 377 7.37 -25.21 18.44
C TRP A 377 6.23 -24.69 19.34
N ILE A 378 5.03 -25.26 19.21
CA ILE A 378 3.90 -24.90 20.08
C ILE A 378 4.15 -25.38 21.52
N ASP A 379 4.64 -26.61 21.71
CA ASP A 379 4.97 -27.17 23.02
C ASP A 379 6.05 -26.34 23.74
N GLU A 380 7.00 -25.78 22.99
CA GLU A 380 8.04 -24.85 23.48
C GLU A 380 7.50 -23.43 23.77
N GLY A 381 6.18 -23.21 23.68
CA GLY A 381 5.53 -21.95 24.05
C GLY A 381 5.25 -21.02 22.88
N ALA A 382 5.33 -21.53 21.64
CA ALA A 382 5.01 -20.81 20.42
C ALA A 382 5.74 -19.46 20.30
N SER A 383 7.03 -19.43 20.65
CA SER A 383 7.83 -18.20 20.68
C SER A 383 8.12 -17.66 19.28
N PHE A 384 8.31 -16.34 19.20
CA PHE A 384 8.71 -15.66 17.96
C PHE A 384 10.14 -15.15 18.07
N ASP A 385 11.00 -15.63 17.19
CA ASP A 385 12.42 -15.35 17.12
C ASP A 385 12.82 -14.40 15.98
N GLY A 386 11.85 -13.66 15.42
CA GLY A 386 12.10 -12.56 14.49
C GLY A 386 12.15 -11.19 15.18
N GLU A 387 12.64 -10.18 14.48
CA GLU A 387 12.78 -8.81 15.01
C GLU A 387 11.44 -8.09 15.17
N ASN A 388 10.52 -8.28 14.22
CA ASN A 388 9.24 -7.57 14.18
C ASN A 388 8.07 -8.54 13.92
N LYS A 389 7.17 -8.67 14.90
CA LYS A 389 5.98 -9.55 14.82
C LYS A 389 4.95 -9.10 13.78
N GLU A 390 5.03 -7.86 13.31
CA GLU A 390 4.18 -7.30 12.26
C GLU A 390 4.81 -7.42 10.87
N ALA A 391 6.12 -7.70 10.79
CA ALA A 391 6.79 -7.93 9.53
C ALA A 391 6.18 -9.13 8.80
N ARG A 392 6.15 -9.06 7.48
CA ARG A 392 5.60 -10.13 6.66
C ARG A 392 6.43 -11.41 6.83
N LEU A 393 5.77 -12.57 6.85
CA LEU A 393 6.47 -13.85 7.08
C LEU A 393 7.56 -14.14 6.03
N ASP A 394 7.37 -13.73 4.77
CA ASP A 394 8.40 -13.84 3.72
C ASP A 394 9.68 -13.07 4.08
N SER A 395 9.53 -11.88 4.67
CA SER A 395 10.64 -11.05 5.15
C SER A 395 11.33 -11.71 6.34
N VAL A 396 10.56 -12.20 7.32
CA VAL A 396 11.08 -12.91 8.50
C VAL A 396 11.87 -14.16 8.12
N ILE A 397 11.35 -14.97 7.20
CA ILE A 397 12.04 -16.17 6.68
C ILE A 397 13.34 -15.77 6.00
N SER A 398 13.29 -14.74 5.16
CA SER A 398 14.46 -14.26 4.42
C SER A 398 15.54 -13.75 5.38
N GLN A 399 15.17 -13.03 6.44
CA GLN A 399 16.10 -12.50 7.45
C GLN A 399 16.75 -13.62 8.25
N ALA A 400 15.94 -14.58 8.71
CA ALA A 400 16.43 -15.72 9.47
C ALA A 400 17.38 -16.61 8.66
N TRP A 401 17.14 -16.75 7.35
CA TRP A 401 18.07 -17.44 6.46
C TRP A 401 19.35 -16.61 6.21
N ALA A 402 19.23 -15.33 5.81
CA ALA A 402 20.37 -14.49 5.42
C ALA A 402 21.34 -14.21 6.57
N SER A 403 20.83 -14.08 7.80
CA SER A 403 21.65 -13.89 9.00
C SER A 403 22.61 -15.07 9.24
N LYS A 404 22.16 -16.30 8.98
CA LYS A 404 22.96 -17.53 9.15
C LYS A 404 23.72 -17.98 7.90
N ALA A 405 23.26 -17.60 6.72
CA ALA A 405 23.91 -17.96 5.45
C ALA A 405 25.38 -17.52 5.45
N LYS A 406 26.25 -18.35 4.87
CA LYS A 406 27.64 -17.94 4.61
C LYS A 406 27.68 -16.87 3.52
N HIS A 407 28.82 -16.18 3.41
CA HIS A 407 29.01 -15.17 2.38
C HIS A 407 28.77 -15.74 0.98
N GLU A 408 29.33 -16.92 0.71
CA GLU A 408 29.24 -17.59 -0.60
C GLU A 408 27.80 -18.02 -0.92
N GLU A 409 27.08 -18.59 0.05
CA GLU A 409 25.68 -19.01 -0.13
C GLU A 409 24.75 -17.81 -0.41
N LEU A 410 24.96 -16.70 0.29
CA LEU A 410 24.18 -15.49 0.08
C LEU A 410 24.49 -14.86 -1.29
N MET A 411 25.75 -14.91 -1.72
CA MET A 411 26.18 -14.44 -3.04
C MET A 411 25.57 -15.30 -4.16
N GLU A 412 25.62 -16.63 -4.04
CA GLU A 412 25.00 -17.53 -5.03
C GLU A 412 23.50 -17.29 -5.16
N ARG A 413 22.81 -17.08 -4.04
CA ARG A 413 21.38 -16.75 -4.08
C ARG A 413 21.12 -15.41 -4.76
N ARG A 414 21.95 -14.38 -4.51
CA ARG A 414 21.86 -13.08 -5.19
C ARG A 414 22.11 -13.19 -6.68
N VAL A 415 23.09 -13.99 -7.11
CA VAL A 415 23.35 -14.27 -8.52
C VAL A 415 22.13 -14.91 -9.19
N SER A 416 21.50 -15.92 -8.56
CA SER A 416 20.28 -16.54 -9.08
C SER A 416 19.14 -15.53 -9.21
N ARG A 417 18.89 -14.75 -8.16
CA ARG A 417 17.84 -13.72 -8.15
C ARG A 417 18.10 -12.63 -9.17
N ALA A 418 19.35 -12.23 -9.37
CA ALA A 418 19.72 -11.24 -10.37
C ALA A 418 19.37 -11.72 -11.79
N ARG A 419 19.57 -13.01 -12.09
CA ARG A 419 19.15 -13.62 -13.36
C ARG A 419 17.64 -13.66 -13.51
N GLU A 420 16.90 -14.02 -12.45
CA GLU A 420 15.42 -13.96 -12.46
C GLU A 420 14.93 -12.53 -12.75
N LYS A 421 15.53 -11.53 -12.11
CA LYS A 421 15.24 -10.11 -12.35
C LYS A 421 15.57 -9.69 -13.78
N TRP A 422 16.70 -10.16 -14.32
CA TRP A 422 17.06 -9.90 -15.71
C TRP A 422 16.02 -10.45 -16.68
N GLN A 423 15.48 -11.65 -16.44
CA GLN A 423 14.43 -12.22 -17.28
C GLN A 423 13.12 -11.41 -17.26
N ILE A 424 12.85 -10.63 -16.21
CA ILE A 424 11.71 -9.72 -16.17
C ILE A 424 11.96 -8.49 -17.04
N VAL A 425 13.15 -7.91 -16.97
CA VAL A 425 13.49 -6.65 -17.67
C VAL A 425 13.80 -6.90 -19.14
N ALA A 426 14.44 -8.02 -19.46
CA ALA A 426 14.94 -8.34 -20.79
C ALA A 426 14.68 -9.82 -21.15
N PRO A 427 13.41 -10.28 -21.23
CA PRO A 427 13.03 -11.70 -21.40
C PRO A 427 13.50 -12.35 -22.70
N LYS A 428 13.93 -11.55 -23.67
CA LYS A 428 14.32 -12.01 -25.02
C LYS A 428 15.82 -11.98 -25.26
N SER A 429 16.62 -11.61 -24.27
CA SER A 429 18.07 -11.45 -24.41
C SER A 429 18.83 -12.07 -23.26
N GLU A 430 19.83 -12.86 -23.58
CA GLU A 430 20.82 -13.31 -22.60
C GLU A 430 21.66 -12.12 -22.12
N PRO A 431 21.96 -12.04 -20.81
CA PRO A 431 22.79 -10.97 -20.28
C PRO A 431 24.28 -11.19 -20.60
N ASP A 432 25.00 -10.10 -20.75
CA ASP A 432 26.44 -10.08 -20.49
C ASP A 432 26.66 -10.24 -18.99
N GLU A 433 27.45 -11.24 -18.59
CA GLU A 433 27.60 -11.62 -17.19
C GLU A 433 29.07 -11.87 -16.84
N GLU A 434 29.54 -11.25 -15.75
CA GLU A 434 30.87 -11.46 -15.17
C GLU A 434 30.79 -11.43 -13.66
N LYS A 435 31.59 -12.22 -12.94
CA LYS A 435 31.53 -12.27 -11.47
C LYS A 435 32.83 -12.69 -10.81
N ASP A 436 32.93 -12.40 -9.52
CA ASP A 436 33.92 -12.97 -8.60
C ASP A 436 33.30 -13.25 -7.21
N ASP A 437 34.14 -13.31 -6.18
CA ASP A 437 33.74 -13.56 -4.79
C ASP A 437 32.98 -12.39 -4.15
N ARG A 438 32.96 -11.20 -4.74
CA ARG A 438 32.37 -9.98 -4.14
C ARG A 438 31.35 -9.29 -5.03
N PHE A 439 31.50 -9.40 -6.34
CA PHE A 439 30.71 -8.65 -7.31
C PHE A 439 30.16 -9.57 -8.39
N HIS A 440 28.93 -9.27 -8.80
CA HIS A 440 28.27 -9.90 -9.93
C HIS A 440 27.77 -8.82 -10.88
N VAL A 441 28.39 -8.70 -12.04
CA VAL A 441 27.97 -7.78 -13.10
C VAL A 441 27.04 -8.53 -14.04
N ILE A 442 25.89 -7.94 -14.34
CA ILE A 442 24.88 -8.47 -15.25
C ILE A 442 24.27 -7.32 -16.07
N GLY A 443 24.19 -7.44 -17.40
CA GLY A 443 23.83 -6.29 -18.22
C GLY A 443 23.72 -6.55 -19.72
N ASN A 444 23.66 -5.46 -20.50
CA ASN A 444 23.64 -5.48 -21.97
C ASN A 444 24.78 -4.62 -22.57
N ILE A 445 25.98 -4.72 -21.97
CA ILE A 445 27.13 -3.83 -22.22
C ILE A 445 28.29 -4.51 -22.98
N GLY A 446 28.09 -5.75 -23.44
CA GLY A 446 29.09 -6.62 -24.05
C GLY A 446 29.99 -7.30 -23.01
N ALA A 447 30.45 -8.52 -23.30
CA ALA A 447 31.34 -9.30 -22.42
C ALA A 447 32.60 -8.53 -21.98
N ASP A 448 33.25 -7.80 -22.90
CA ASP A 448 34.42 -6.97 -22.55
C ASP A 448 34.04 -5.77 -21.66
N GLY A 449 32.83 -5.22 -21.85
CA GLY A 449 32.28 -4.19 -20.98
C GLY A 449 32.04 -4.73 -19.58
N ALA A 450 31.46 -5.91 -19.45
CA ALA A 450 31.24 -6.58 -18.16
C ALA A 450 32.56 -6.83 -17.41
N LYS A 451 33.61 -7.29 -18.12
CA LYS A 451 34.95 -7.48 -17.53
C LYS A 451 35.56 -6.17 -17.05
N ARG A 452 35.48 -5.10 -17.86
CA ARG A 452 35.96 -3.77 -17.48
C ARG A 452 35.21 -3.21 -16.28
N LEU A 453 33.89 -3.37 -16.25
CA LEU A 453 33.05 -2.90 -15.16
C LEU A 453 33.35 -3.64 -13.85
N LEU A 454 33.57 -4.97 -13.90
CA LEU A 454 34.01 -5.74 -12.75
C LEU A 454 35.35 -5.22 -12.20
N GLY A 455 36.29 -4.87 -13.08
CA GLY A 455 37.54 -4.20 -12.69
C GLY A 455 37.32 -2.84 -12.02
N ALA A 456 36.47 -1.99 -12.61
CA ALA A 456 36.13 -0.68 -12.05
C ALA A 456 35.44 -0.78 -10.68
N MET A 457 34.61 -1.82 -10.47
CA MET A 457 34.00 -2.10 -9.16
C MET A 457 35.02 -2.44 -8.08
N LYS A 458 36.08 -3.18 -8.41
CA LYS A 458 37.18 -3.46 -7.47
C LYS A 458 37.93 -2.20 -7.07
N ASN A 459 38.17 -1.31 -8.03
CA ASN A 459 38.80 -0.02 -7.77
C ASN A 459 37.91 0.87 -6.88
N ALA A 460 36.61 0.93 -7.19
CA ALA A 460 35.63 1.63 -6.37
C ALA A 460 35.58 1.07 -4.93
N GLU A 461 35.58 -0.25 -4.76
CA GLU A 461 35.62 -0.90 -3.44
C GLU A 461 36.86 -0.48 -2.63
N LYS A 462 38.03 -0.46 -3.27
CA LYS A 462 39.28 -0.05 -2.63
C LYS A 462 39.20 1.40 -2.13
N GLU A 463 38.65 2.31 -2.93
CA GLU A 463 38.48 3.71 -2.53
C GLU A 463 37.46 3.85 -1.39
N VAL A 464 36.33 3.16 -1.46
CA VAL A 464 35.33 3.16 -0.38
C VAL A 464 35.97 2.64 0.92
N LYS A 465 36.66 1.49 0.88
CA LYS A 465 37.36 0.96 2.07
C LYS A 465 38.37 1.94 2.65
N ARG A 466 39.14 2.62 1.79
CA ARG A 466 40.10 3.65 2.22
C ARG A 466 39.40 4.83 2.90
N LEU A 467 38.31 5.34 2.32
CA LEU A 467 37.59 6.51 2.85
C LEU A 467 36.90 6.24 4.19
N PHE A 468 36.34 5.03 4.35
CA PHE A 468 35.58 4.68 5.54
C PHE A 468 36.38 3.84 6.56
N GLY A 469 37.66 3.57 6.29
CA GLY A 469 38.55 2.88 7.23
C GLY A 469 38.24 1.40 7.44
N VAL A 470 37.68 0.73 6.44
CA VAL A 470 37.36 -0.70 6.46
C VAL A 470 38.58 -1.50 6.02
N ARG A 471 38.81 -2.68 6.64
CA ARG A 471 39.98 -3.51 6.30
C ARG A 471 39.85 -4.09 4.90
N ASN A 472 40.95 -4.14 4.16
CA ASN A 472 40.96 -4.63 2.76
C ASN A 472 40.42 -6.06 2.56
N LYS A 473 40.60 -6.94 3.56
CA LYS A 473 40.18 -8.35 3.50
C LYS A 473 38.67 -8.56 3.71
N GLU A 474 37.98 -7.63 4.37
CA GLU A 474 36.56 -7.75 4.70
C GLU A 474 35.71 -7.37 3.49
N SER A 475 34.68 -8.13 3.14
CA SER A 475 33.69 -7.68 2.14
C SER A 475 32.89 -6.51 2.73
N LEU A 476 32.61 -5.46 1.95
CA LEU A 476 31.75 -4.37 2.40
C LEU A 476 30.33 -4.87 2.70
N VAL A 477 29.79 -5.71 1.81
CA VAL A 477 28.44 -6.27 1.92
C VAL A 477 28.56 -7.79 2.01
N LYS A 478 28.00 -8.38 3.07
CA LYS A 478 27.89 -9.84 3.20
C LYS A 478 27.07 -10.38 2.03
N GLY A 479 27.57 -11.40 1.35
CA GLY A 479 26.93 -11.96 0.15
C GLY A 479 27.17 -11.16 -1.13
N GLY A 480 28.13 -10.24 -1.14
CA GLY A 480 28.51 -9.48 -2.33
C GLY A 480 27.44 -8.54 -2.86
N VAL A 481 27.73 -7.91 -3.99
CA VAL A 481 26.88 -6.90 -4.64
C VAL A 481 26.63 -7.26 -6.10
N THR A 482 25.36 -7.22 -6.52
CA THR A 482 24.99 -7.29 -7.93
C THR A 482 25.06 -5.91 -8.58
N VAL A 483 25.60 -5.81 -9.79
CA VAL A 483 25.66 -4.57 -10.57
C VAL A 483 24.93 -4.79 -11.88
N PHE A 484 23.71 -4.24 -11.97
CA PHE A 484 22.94 -4.18 -13.21
C PHE A 484 23.51 -3.06 -14.09
N ALA A 485 24.10 -3.42 -15.22
CA ALA A 485 24.77 -2.51 -16.12
C ALA A 485 24.00 -2.34 -17.42
N LEU A 486 23.47 -1.14 -17.63
CA LEU A 486 22.56 -0.86 -18.73
C LEU A 486 23.23 0.08 -19.73
N LYS A 487 23.23 -0.28 -21.01
CA LYS A 487 23.93 0.45 -22.06
C LYS A 487 23.31 1.82 -22.33
N GLN A 488 21.99 1.93 -22.21
CA GLN A 488 21.26 3.15 -22.53
C GLN A 488 20.42 3.64 -21.35
N ARG A 489 20.16 4.94 -21.35
CA ARG A 489 19.31 5.55 -20.34
C ARG A 489 17.85 5.07 -20.43
N TYR A 490 17.39 4.72 -21.62
CA TYR A 490 16.07 4.13 -21.81
C TYR A 490 15.93 2.82 -21.02
N ASP A 491 16.86 1.88 -21.22
CA ASP A 491 16.90 0.60 -20.50
C ASP A 491 16.90 0.79 -18.97
N TYR A 492 17.61 1.81 -18.49
CA TYR A 492 17.65 2.17 -17.07
C TYR A 492 16.31 2.65 -16.53
N SER A 493 15.59 3.49 -17.28
CA SER A 493 14.24 3.91 -16.89
C SER A 493 13.25 2.74 -16.92
N GLU A 494 13.33 1.86 -17.93
CA GLU A 494 12.49 0.66 -18.02
C GLU A 494 12.77 -0.32 -16.88
N PHE A 495 14.04 -0.48 -16.48
CA PHE A 495 14.41 -1.26 -15.30
C PHE A 495 13.67 -0.76 -14.04
N GLY A 496 13.66 0.57 -13.82
CA GLY A 496 12.93 1.18 -12.71
C GLY A 496 11.41 0.91 -12.75
N THR A 497 10.82 1.03 -13.94
CA THR A 497 9.38 0.78 -14.12
C THR A 497 9.03 -0.69 -13.91
N MET A 498 9.75 -1.59 -14.58
CA MET A 498 9.41 -3.02 -14.63
C MET A 498 9.77 -3.75 -13.34
N LEU A 499 10.92 -3.45 -12.75
CA LEU A 499 11.40 -4.16 -11.57
C LEU A 499 11.09 -3.44 -10.27
N GLU A 500 11.19 -2.11 -10.27
CA GLU A 500 11.03 -1.31 -9.04
C GLU A 500 9.67 -0.65 -8.90
N ASN A 501 8.80 -0.78 -9.92
CA ASN A 501 7.48 -0.17 -9.97
C ASN A 501 7.50 1.34 -9.65
N ARG A 502 8.51 2.06 -10.17
CA ARG A 502 8.64 3.51 -10.01
C ARG A 502 9.31 4.16 -11.21
N SER A 503 9.00 5.44 -11.41
CA SER A 503 9.74 6.29 -12.34
C SER A 503 11.07 6.74 -11.70
N LEU A 504 12.17 6.65 -12.44
CA LEU A 504 13.49 7.10 -12.00
C LEU A 504 13.76 8.55 -12.46
N PRO A 505 14.33 9.42 -11.61
CA PRO A 505 14.62 10.82 -11.96
C PRO A 505 15.50 10.97 -13.21
N ALA A 506 15.16 11.94 -14.07
CA ALA A 506 15.81 12.22 -15.36
C ALA A 506 17.32 12.52 -15.27
N GLU A 507 17.80 12.91 -14.11
CA GLU A 507 19.19 13.23 -13.81
C GLU A 507 20.01 12.01 -13.34
N TRP A 508 19.37 10.88 -13.03
CA TRP A 508 20.06 9.71 -12.50
C TRP A 508 20.72 8.88 -13.60
N SER A 509 22.00 8.61 -13.41
CA SER A 509 22.74 7.59 -14.16
C SER A 509 23.05 6.35 -13.32
N GLY A 510 22.67 6.34 -12.04
CA GLY A 510 22.77 5.14 -11.22
C GLY A 510 22.05 5.29 -9.87
N HIS A 511 21.63 4.17 -9.33
CA HIS A 511 21.04 4.07 -7.99
C HIS A 511 21.39 2.71 -7.36
N TRP A 512 21.09 2.57 -6.08
CA TRP A 512 21.30 1.35 -5.33
C TRP A 512 20.02 0.94 -4.62
N ARG A 513 19.92 -0.36 -4.30
CA ARG A 513 18.92 -0.92 -3.39
C ARG A 513 19.54 -1.99 -2.51
N SER A 514 19.07 -2.03 -1.28
CA SER A 514 19.33 -3.12 -0.35
C SER A 514 18.02 -3.59 0.23
N ASP A 515 17.84 -4.90 0.24
CA ASP A 515 16.96 -5.62 1.13
C ASP A 515 17.74 -6.80 1.74
N VAL A 516 17.02 -7.72 2.35
CA VAL A 516 17.59 -8.88 3.04
C VAL A 516 18.29 -9.85 2.08
N LEU A 517 17.71 -10.09 0.91
CA LEU A 517 18.20 -11.05 -0.08
C LEU A 517 18.91 -10.38 -1.25
N ASP A 518 18.65 -9.12 -1.53
CA ASP A 518 19.16 -8.37 -2.66
C ASP A 518 20.01 -7.19 -2.16
N ALA A 519 21.20 -7.04 -2.72
CA ALA A 519 22.02 -5.84 -2.57
C ALA A 519 22.59 -5.52 -3.94
N TYR A 520 22.02 -4.52 -4.61
CA TYR A 520 22.39 -4.22 -5.98
C TYR A 520 22.56 -2.73 -6.27
N ILE A 521 23.39 -2.47 -7.28
CA ILE A 521 23.59 -1.18 -7.93
C ILE A 521 23.05 -1.33 -9.34
N THR A 522 22.32 -0.34 -9.82
CA THR A 522 21.95 -0.23 -11.24
C THR A 522 22.61 1.02 -11.80
N ILE A 523 23.29 0.90 -12.94
CA ILE A 523 24.02 2.01 -13.54
C ILE A 523 23.84 2.04 -15.06
N VAL A 524 23.79 3.25 -15.62
CA VAL A 524 24.00 3.50 -17.05
C VAL A 524 25.49 3.43 -17.31
N TYR A 525 25.92 2.38 -18.03
CA TYR A 525 27.33 2.12 -18.28
C TYR A 525 27.84 3.03 -19.40
N ASP A 526 28.87 3.82 -19.07
CA ASP A 526 29.61 4.63 -20.02
C ASP A 526 31.11 4.41 -19.81
N SER A 527 31.78 3.83 -20.81
CA SER A 527 33.21 3.57 -20.78
C SER A 527 34.06 4.69 -21.38
N SER A 528 33.44 5.74 -21.93
CA SER A 528 34.16 6.87 -22.54
C SER A 528 34.87 7.73 -21.47
N GLU A 529 34.33 7.77 -20.26
CA GLU A 529 34.89 8.51 -19.13
C GLU A 529 35.16 7.62 -17.90
N PRO A 530 36.24 6.80 -17.91
CA PRO A 530 36.50 5.80 -16.87
C PRO A 530 36.54 6.35 -15.43
N LYS A 531 37.07 7.57 -15.25
CA LYS A 531 37.11 8.23 -13.93
C LYS A 531 35.73 8.62 -13.43
N ILE A 532 34.83 9.04 -14.31
CA ILE A 532 33.43 9.35 -13.97
C ILE A 532 32.70 8.07 -13.60
N LEU A 533 32.92 6.99 -14.35
CA LEU A 533 32.37 5.68 -14.03
C LEU A 533 32.83 5.20 -12.65
N GLU A 534 34.13 5.16 -12.38
CA GLU A 534 34.68 4.69 -11.09
C GLU A 534 34.16 5.51 -9.90
N SER A 535 34.12 6.84 -10.01
CA SER A 535 33.58 7.71 -8.96
C SER A 535 32.07 7.52 -8.75
N SER A 536 31.31 7.25 -9.82
CA SER A 536 29.88 6.90 -9.74
C SER A 536 29.69 5.56 -9.03
N LEU A 537 30.48 4.54 -9.37
CA LEU A 537 30.41 3.24 -8.72
C LEU A 537 30.78 3.35 -7.23
N ALA A 538 31.79 4.14 -6.89
CA ALA A 538 32.16 4.39 -5.50
C ALA A 538 31.03 5.11 -4.73
N GLN A 539 30.33 6.06 -5.35
CA GLN A 539 29.14 6.70 -4.78
C GLN A 539 28.07 5.66 -4.44
N GLN A 540 27.70 4.83 -5.41
CA GLN A 540 26.62 3.86 -5.26
C GLN A 540 26.99 2.76 -4.26
N LEU A 541 28.24 2.27 -4.30
CA LEU A 541 28.74 1.26 -3.38
C LEU A 541 28.84 1.77 -1.95
N ALA A 542 29.31 2.99 -1.74
CA ALA A 542 29.32 3.62 -0.41
C ALA A 542 27.90 3.80 0.14
N SER A 543 26.97 4.25 -0.71
CA SER A 543 25.56 4.41 -0.30
C SER A 543 24.93 3.06 0.05
N LEU A 544 25.15 2.03 -0.79
CA LEU A 544 24.67 0.68 -0.55
C LEU A 544 25.23 0.09 0.76
N TRP A 545 26.54 0.25 0.97
CA TRP A 545 27.19 -0.28 2.17
C TRP A 545 26.68 0.40 3.44
N ILE A 546 26.63 1.73 3.48
CA ILE A 546 26.10 2.47 4.63
C ILE A 546 24.60 2.17 4.81
N GLY A 547 23.83 2.15 3.74
CA GLY A 547 22.39 1.90 3.76
C GLY A 547 21.99 0.46 4.10
N SER A 548 22.92 -0.49 4.03
CA SER A 548 22.72 -1.87 4.49
C SER A 548 23.02 -2.08 5.97
N GLN A 549 23.55 -1.06 6.67
CA GLN A 549 23.75 -1.11 8.12
C GLN A 549 22.41 -0.90 8.83
N GLU A 550 22.23 -1.61 9.95
CA GLU A 550 20.96 -1.63 10.68
C GLU A 550 20.46 -0.23 11.09
N GLY A 551 19.19 0.05 10.76
CA GLY A 551 18.53 1.29 11.11
C GLY A 551 19.00 2.53 10.35
N THR A 552 19.88 2.40 9.35
CA THR A 552 20.47 3.56 8.68
C THR A 552 19.47 4.24 7.73
N PRO A 553 19.17 5.54 7.91
CA PRO A 553 18.27 6.27 7.04
C PRO A 553 18.84 6.43 5.62
N LYS A 554 17.98 6.31 4.61
CA LYS A 554 18.39 6.45 3.20
C LYS A 554 19.08 7.79 2.90
N TRP A 555 18.60 8.90 3.45
CA TRP A 555 19.22 10.21 3.25
C TRP A 555 20.68 10.24 3.73
N PHE A 556 20.99 9.55 4.82
CA PHE A 556 22.35 9.49 5.38
C PHE A 556 23.25 8.63 4.49
N ALA A 557 22.74 7.49 4.05
CA ALA A 557 23.42 6.61 3.11
C ALA A 557 23.74 7.31 1.77
N ASP A 558 22.75 7.94 1.15
CA ASP A 558 22.94 8.71 -0.08
C ASP A 558 23.91 9.88 0.12
N GLY A 559 23.81 10.56 1.26
CA GLY A 559 24.74 11.63 1.64
C GLY A 559 26.18 11.15 1.79
N ALA A 560 26.39 10.00 2.43
CA ALA A 560 27.70 9.37 2.58
C ALA A 560 28.30 8.94 1.23
N GLY A 561 27.49 8.40 0.33
CA GLY A 561 27.95 8.08 -1.02
C GLY A 561 28.31 9.31 -1.84
N ARG A 562 27.47 10.36 -1.83
CA ARG A 562 27.78 11.63 -2.51
C ARG A 562 29.04 12.29 -1.95
N GLN A 563 29.24 12.21 -0.63
CA GLN A 563 30.46 12.68 0.01
C GLN A 563 31.68 11.83 -0.38
N ALA A 564 31.54 10.50 -0.49
CA ALA A 564 32.62 9.64 -0.98
C ALA A 564 33.03 10.01 -2.40
N LEU A 565 32.05 10.24 -3.30
CA LEU A 565 32.31 10.76 -4.64
C LEU A 565 33.06 12.09 -4.59
N ALA A 566 32.58 13.05 -3.80
CA ALA A 566 33.21 14.37 -3.68
C ALA A 566 34.66 14.30 -3.17
N GLN A 567 34.99 13.31 -2.33
CA GLN A 567 36.36 13.07 -1.87
C GLN A 567 37.25 12.41 -2.94
N ILE A 568 36.67 11.65 -3.87
CA ILE A 568 37.39 10.97 -4.95
C ILE A 568 37.60 11.91 -6.14
N SER A 569 36.56 12.59 -6.61
CA SER A 569 36.62 13.43 -7.81
C SER A 569 36.91 14.91 -7.52
N GLY A 570 36.77 15.33 -6.26
CA GLY A 570 37.05 16.69 -5.81
C GLY A 570 35.88 17.66 -5.98
N VAL A 571 36.02 18.83 -5.37
CA VAL A 571 34.95 19.87 -5.32
C VAL A 571 34.66 20.52 -6.68
N GLN A 572 35.52 20.32 -7.68
CA GLN A 572 35.34 20.91 -9.01
C GLN A 572 34.48 20.05 -9.94
N ASP A 573 34.18 18.81 -9.55
CA ASP A 573 33.29 17.90 -10.27
C ASP A 573 31.91 18.54 -10.50
N ALA A 574 31.40 18.41 -11.73
CA ALA A 574 30.13 19.02 -12.13
C ALA A 574 28.94 18.52 -11.29
N ARG A 575 28.94 17.25 -10.87
CA ARG A 575 27.90 16.65 -10.03
C ARG A 575 27.92 17.23 -8.63
N VAL A 576 29.11 17.36 -8.05
CA VAL A 576 29.32 17.95 -6.72
C VAL A 576 28.84 19.40 -6.70
N LYS A 577 29.23 20.19 -7.71
CA LYS A 577 28.75 21.56 -7.89
C LYS A 577 27.23 21.63 -8.03
N ALA A 578 26.64 20.74 -8.84
CA ALA A 578 25.19 20.70 -9.02
C ALA A 578 24.45 20.44 -7.70
N TRP A 579 24.91 19.51 -6.87
CA TRP A 579 24.31 19.26 -5.55
C TRP A 579 24.49 20.44 -4.60
N MET A 580 25.68 21.06 -4.57
CA MET A 580 25.92 22.25 -3.74
C MET A 580 25.02 23.42 -4.16
N ASN A 581 24.82 23.63 -5.46
CA ASN A 581 23.96 24.69 -5.99
C ASN A 581 22.48 24.39 -5.75
N ARG A 582 22.08 23.12 -5.73
CA ARG A 582 20.69 22.68 -5.48
C ARG A 582 20.31 22.74 -4.00
N LEU A 583 21.28 22.57 -3.09
CA LEU A 583 21.04 22.46 -1.65
C LEU A 583 20.11 23.54 -1.07
N PRO A 584 20.24 24.84 -1.38
CA PRO A 584 19.32 25.86 -0.85
C PRO A 584 17.86 25.63 -1.27
N GLU A 585 17.62 25.14 -2.48
CA GLU A 585 16.27 24.85 -2.96
C GLU A 585 15.72 23.57 -2.34
N SER A 586 16.52 22.50 -2.27
CA SER A 586 16.12 21.26 -1.58
C SER A 586 15.77 21.51 -0.10
N MET A 587 16.49 22.42 0.57
CA MET A 587 16.19 22.82 1.95
C MET A 587 14.83 23.52 2.08
N LYS A 588 14.37 24.27 1.08
CA LYS A 588 13.02 24.87 1.11
C LYS A 588 11.92 23.82 0.99
N GLN A 589 12.16 22.76 0.21
CA GLN A 589 11.21 21.66 0.03
C GLN A 589 10.98 20.86 1.31
N MET A 590 11.94 20.89 2.25
CA MET A 590 11.84 20.20 3.55
C MET A 590 10.61 20.62 4.35
N GLU A 591 10.25 21.91 4.34
CA GLU A 591 9.24 22.56 5.21
C GLU A 591 9.51 22.41 6.72
N ASN A 592 9.69 21.20 7.23
CA ASN A 592 10.02 20.88 8.61
C ASN A 592 10.83 19.58 8.72
N LEU A 593 11.55 19.41 9.84
CA LEU A 593 12.41 18.26 10.08
C LEU A 593 11.66 16.92 10.06
N LYS A 594 10.42 16.90 10.59
CA LYS A 594 9.61 15.68 10.64
C LYS A 594 9.33 15.14 9.24
N ARG A 595 8.98 16.01 8.29
CA ARG A 595 8.77 15.62 6.88
C ARG A 595 10.04 15.01 6.27
N PHE A 596 11.22 15.52 6.59
CA PHE A 596 12.48 14.94 6.12
C PHE A 596 12.74 13.55 6.72
N LEU A 597 12.58 13.41 8.03
CA LEU A 597 12.79 12.14 8.74
C LEU A 597 11.77 11.05 8.34
N ASP A 598 10.52 11.45 8.07
CA ASP A 598 9.46 10.55 7.61
C ASP A 598 9.57 10.19 6.11
N GLY A 599 10.59 10.69 5.40
CA GLY A 599 10.77 10.42 3.97
C GLY A 599 9.78 11.14 3.05
N GLY A 600 9.21 12.26 3.49
CA GLY A 600 8.25 13.07 2.72
C GLY A 600 8.87 13.95 1.62
N LEU A 601 10.14 13.74 1.28
CA LEU A 601 10.83 14.40 0.17
C LEU A 601 11.04 13.43 -0.98
N ASN A 602 11.15 13.97 -2.20
CA ASN A 602 11.63 13.16 -3.31
C ASN A 602 13.09 12.73 -3.08
N ASP A 603 13.51 11.66 -3.76
CA ASP A 603 14.82 11.05 -3.55
C ASP A 603 15.98 12.05 -3.76
N GLU A 604 15.86 12.98 -4.72
CA GLU A 604 16.92 13.93 -5.03
C GLU A 604 17.09 15.00 -3.96
N ASP A 605 16.00 15.61 -3.50
CA ASP A 605 16.06 16.63 -2.46
C ASP A 605 16.52 16.01 -1.13
N SER A 606 16.03 14.81 -0.81
CA SER A 606 16.47 14.04 0.35
C SER A 606 17.97 13.73 0.32
N ALA A 607 18.47 13.22 -0.81
CA ALA A 607 19.88 12.89 -0.99
C ALA A 607 20.78 14.15 -1.03
N THR A 608 20.28 15.27 -1.58
CA THR A 608 21.01 16.55 -1.61
C THR A 608 21.16 17.13 -0.21
N ILE A 609 20.10 17.13 0.59
CA ILE A 609 20.15 17.54 2.00
C ILE A 609 21.08 16.61 2.78
N GLY A 610 20.94 15.28 2.58
CA GLY A 610 21.81 14.29 3.20
C GLY A 610 23.28 14.50 2.87
N PHE A 611 23.61 14.84 1.62
CA PHE A 611 24.96 15.22 1.21
C PHE A 611 25.46 16.45 1.97
N GLY A 612 24.65 17.50 2.11
CA GLY A 612 24.99 18.68 2.91
C GLY A 612 25.30 18.32 4.38
N ILE A 613 24.46 17.51 5.01
CA ILE A 613 24.63 17.06 6.40
C ILE A 613 25.92 16.24 6.56
N VAL A 614 26.11 15.21 5.73
CA VAL A 614 27.28 14.33 5.83
C VAL A 614 28.56 15.08 5.49
N ARG A 615 28.53 15.99 4.52
CA ARG A 615 29.65 16.89 4.23
C ARG A 615 30.00 17.75 5.45
N PHE A 616 29.01 18.31 6.14
CA PHE A 616 29.23 19.09 7.36
C PHE A 616 29.84 18.24 8.49
N MET A 617 29.43 16.98 8.62
CA MET A 617 29.99 16.03 9.59
C MET A 617 31.42 15.63 9.25
N ASN A 618 31.72 15.43 7.96
CA ASN A 618 33.02 15.04 7.42
C ASN A 618 33.93 16.25 7.16
N ASP A 619 33.92 17.22 8.07
CA ASP A 619 34.72 18.44 7.98
C ASP A 619 35.27 18.90 9.34
N GLY A 620 36.46 19.48 9.31
CA GLY A 620 37.17 20.04 10.46
C GLY A 620 37.20 19.13 11.70
N ASN A 621 36.89 19.71 12.87
CA ASN A 621 36.95 19.00 14.15
C ASN A 621 35.88 17.90 14.30
N ARG A 622 34.80 17.93 13.50
CA ARG A 622 33.70 16.94 13.55
C ARG A 622 34.07 15.64 12.84
N LYS A 623 35.05 15.69 11.93
CA LYS A 623 35.50 14.51 11.17
C LYS A 623 35.85 13.34 12.08
N ARG A 624 36.49 13.58 13.23
CA ARG A 624 36.83 12.52 14.20
C ARG A 624 35.60 11.80 14.73
N GLN A 625 34.51 12.53 15.00
CA GLN A 625 33.23 11.97 15.46
C GLN A 625 32.51 11.23 14.33
N TYR A 626 32.53 11.78 13.11
CA TYR A 626 32.00 11.11 11.93
C TYR A 626 32.72 9.78 11.64
N ASP A 627 34.05 9.78 11.68
CA ASP A 627 34.83 8.55 11.48
C ASP A 627 34.55 7.52 12.59
N ALA A 628 34.27 7.96 13.82
CA ALA A 628 33.87 7.08 14.92
C ALA A 628 32.45 6.50 14.73
N LEU A 629 31.52 7.31 14.24
CA LEU A 629 30.17 6.88 13.84
C LEU A 629 30.26 5.80 12.76
N VAL A 630 30.99 6.05 11.67
CA VAL A 630 31.17 5.09 10.56
C VAL A 630 31.80 3.79 11.07
N ARG A 631 32.82 3.86 11.92
CA ARG A 631 33.43 2.66 12.51
C ARG A 631 32.46 1.87 13.38
N ALA A 632 31.58 2.54 14.12
CA ALA A 632 30.55 1.87 14.91
C ALA A 632 29.53 1.16 14.02
N LEU A 633 29.10 1.80 12.92
CA LEU A 633 28.24 1.16 11.91
C LEU A 633 28.93 -0.07 11.30
N ALA A 634 30.19 0.06 10.89
CA ALA A 634 30.98 -1.05 10.34
C ALA A 634 31.15 -2.22 11.33
N ALA A 635 31.09 -1.94 12.64
CA ALA A 635 31.11 -2.95 13.70
C ALA A 635 29.73 -3.56 14.01
N GLY A 636 28.68 -3.20 13.24
CA GLY A 636 27.32 -3.69 13.42
C GLY A 636 26.53 -2.97 14.51
N THR A 637 26.96 -1.79 14.96
CA THR A 637 26.16 -0.99 15.90
C THR A 637 24.98 -0.34 15.14
N PRO A 638 23.73 -0.48 15.62
CA PRO A 638 22.58 0.17 14.98
C PRO A 638 22.76 1.69 14.87
N PHE A 639 22.27 2.28 13.79
CA PHE A 639 22.49 3.68 13.45
C PHE A 639 22.14 4.64 14.59
N ASP A 640 20.98 4.48 15.21
CA ASP A 640 20.52 5.38 16.28
C ASP A 640 21.47 5.34 17.50
N GLN A 641 21.96 4.14 17.84
CA GLN A 641 22.92 3.97 18.94
C GLN A 641 24.28 4.57 18.58
N ALA A 642 24.73 4.35 17.34
CA ALA A 642 25.99 4.87 16.83
C ALA A 642 25.97 6.41 16.74
N MET A 643 24.85 6.99 16.30
CA MET A 643 24.60 8.44 16.27
C MET A 643 24.61 9.03 17.67
N LEU A 644 23.82 8.47 18.59
CA LEU A 644 23.72 8.95 19.96
C LEU A 644 25.08 8.97 20.67
N LYS A 645 25.87 7.90 20.47
CA LYS A 645 27.18 7.74 21.12
C LYS A 645 28.24 8.70 20.59
N ASN A 646 28.32 8.90 19.28
CA ASN A 646 29.45 9.59 18.65
C ASN A 646 29.16 11.06 18.30
N ILE A 647 27.89 11.38 18.03
CA ILE A 647 27.46 12.71 17.57
C ILE A 647 26.51 13.35 18.59
N GLY A 648 25.50 12.60 19.03
CA GLY A 648 24.44 13.05 19.94
C GLY A 648 23.05 12.68 19.42
N PRO A 649 21.97 13.11 20.11
CA PRO A 649 20.59 12.84 19.69
C PRO A 649 20.34 13.36 18.26
N LEU A 650 19.81 12.49 17.38
CA LEU A 650 19.68 12.75 15.95
C LEU A 650 18.89 14.04 15.66
N GLU A 651 17.69 14.18 16.24
CA GLU A 651 16.84 15.34 16.00
C GLU A 651 17.51 16.64 16.46
N GLY A 652 18.12 16.65 17.64
CA GLY A 652 18.83 17.82 18.17
C GLY A 652 20.02 18.22 17.30
N PHE A 653 20.78 17.24 16.82
CA PHE A 653 21.87 17.47 15.88
C PHE A 653 21.35 18.07 14.56
N LEU A 654 20.29 17.48 13.97
CA LEU A 654 19.74 17.95 12.71
C LEU A 654 19.15 19.36 12.83
N GLN A 655 18.46 19.69 13.93
CA GLN A 655 18.00 21.06 14.20
C GLN A 655 19.16 22.06 14.23
N GLN A 656 20.28 21.69 14.85
CA GLN A 656 21.47 22.54 14.91
C GLN A 656 22.13 22.72 13.54
N VAL A 657 22.22 21.67 12.72
CA VAL A 657 22.88 21.71 11.40
C VAL A 657 22.01 22.46 10.39
N LEU A 658 20.72 22.14 10.34
CA LEU A 658 19.78 22.70 9.37
C LEU A 658 19.36 24.14 9.70
N GLY A 659 19.52 24.56 10.96
CA GLY A 659 19.27 25.94 11.39
C GLY A 659 20.43 26.92 11.14
N ARG A 660 21.58 26.45 10.62
CA ARG A 660 22.71 27.31 10.28
C ARG A 660 22.59 27.80 8.83
N LYS A 661 22.87 29.09 8.63
CA LYS A 661 22.88 29.74 7.30
C LYS A 661 23.98 29.20 6.41
#